data_AF-A0A7S2MHN5-F1
#
_entry.id   AF-A0A7S2MHN5-F1
#
_cell.length_a   1.000
_cell.length_b   1.000
_cell.length_c   1.000
_cell.angle_alpha   90.00
_cell.angle_beta   90.00
_cell.angle_gamma   90.00
#
_symmetry.space_group_name_H-M   'P 1'
#
loop_
_entity.id
_entity.type
_entity.pdbx_description
1 polymer ?
#
loop_
_entity_poly.entity_id
_entity_poly.type
_entity_poly.pdbx_seq_one_letter_code
_entity_poly.pdbx_strand_id
1 'polypeptide(L)'
;QVKRRLDLAPAARPAPGCARRSPMSAQYDQYGPGPAGYAGGGYGPDPGYGAGGGGYGPDPAYGGGPGPAGDYGGYGPGNGYGLPPEQYDYAASDDHGPGPAGQGPPDPNTSYQQYTENQNPSNCIDKENGIAPRRCTDCVCIPIFVLYMLGMIILVSCARSASVRGKPWGDIRRLTHGHDYKGRLCGVDADVVDKPFLYWCREDAVEWSSSPSKLNLVFPSCVQKCPTGGDIGKVACLFEHTAQPMSLKGGPFGTVETYHVTFQQSVALTNPYDAVPFAGRFCVPTNNTMKEQILHNPMRYTRLFYSVGSLQDPWGVLFGASLLAIGLGYAYLFLIKLVPRVFVLGLLYISLILFLASGLFFLYAVADLVVEHLGDATLLTTLGFEKYKGFNPFYAQYTPASATILSVGVAVVLVCIGCGVLGTITHVGGQGFHYIPDLIDASSECWTAMITMLIPPGIEGIMKFFLTWCLAYNFMILMSVGFYEDRRLLINEKLYRDATVVYHFDWRIVPWMVYYIFGWIWIMEIPTACGQFLTSFGVISWYFMKKDGPYKTGVPPLPPVYGALDGVMYHAGSVLLGAAIIPWVRILRVFTWVEDESVPNEDAACCPQDAGALGGALNACCKCIGGLCSKVTAARKACSPACCTNTTEPRSDGLLSTGCMYRYSKNAYNDVIIRSQHFLEASQRAFLLAHKYDSTRMYMLEGKGCQVVTAVGVVSIGLIGMLFTYLQIMGSQALTDPTSPTFIAAPIFVAVLAFFLCAHIAYGFLMLFDHTADTLLYCYAWNKKFERYNGGCAVEEYLPESLRDIVDADLDEEDGYCFYGQARPEMYLSTYLGGSRRTRMQGERVQSKERTGGSAAPSEISQQGGPGYGGYPQATGAGG
;
A
#
# COMPACT_ATOMS: atom_id res chain seq x y z
N GLN A 1 63.95 -33.69 23.81
CA GLN A 1 64.25 -35.01 23.20
C GLN A 1 62.99 -35.42 22.42
N VAL A 2 63.01 -35.59 21.09
CA VAL A 2 63.26 -36.86 20.33
C VAL A 2 62.08 -37.86 20.50
N LYS A 3 61.32 -38.34 19.50
CA LYS A 3 61.34 -38.40 17.99
C LYS A 3 59.95 -37.97 17.41
N ARG A 4 59.75 -37.46 16.18
CA ARG A 4 60.11 -37.85 14.77
C ARG A 4 59.21 -39.00 14.24
N ARG A 5 58.61 -39.05 13.03
CA ARG A 5 58.91 -38.57 11.63
C ARG A 5 57.64 -38.03 10.91
N LEU A 6 57.61 -37.27 9.79
CA LEU A 6 58.40 -37.16 8.53
C LEU A 6 58.17 -38.37 7.55
N ASP A 7 57.96 -38.27 6.22
CA ASP A 7 57.83 -37.18 5.21
C ASP A 7 57.13 -37.72 3.93
N LEU A 8 56.67 -36.84 2.99
CA LEU A 8 57.18 -36.74 1.58
C LEU A 8 56.21 -36.07 0.57
N ALA A 9 56.80 -35.35 -0.40
CA ALA A 9 56.20 -34.89 -1.67
C ALA A 9 57.31 -34.78 -2.75
N PRO A 10 56.98 -34.79 -4.06
CA PRO A 10 57.69 -33.89 -4.99
C PRO A 10 56.92 -33.40 -6.25
N ALA A 11 57.15 -32.12 -6.61
CA ALA A 11 57.53 -31.55 -7.94
C ALA A 11 56.81 -31.90 -9.28
N ALA A 12 56.82 -31.07 -10.36
CA ALA A 12 56.99 -29.59 -10.53
C ALA A 12 56.87 -29.11 -12.02
N ARG A 13 56.31 -27.90 -12.25
CA ARG A 13 56.67 -26.88 -13.31
C ARG A 13 56.48 -27.26 -14.81
N PRO A 14 56.66 -26.34 -15.82
CA PRO A 14 57.16 -24.95 -15.82
C PRO A 14 56.27 -23.89 -16.54
N ALA A 15 56.81 -22.68 -16.80
CA ALA A 15 56.23 -21.55 -17.55
C ALA A 15 57.21 -21.02 -18.63
N PRO A 16 56.79 -20.11 -19.53
CA PRO A 16 57.39 -18.74 -19.60
C PRO A 16 56.36 -17.64 -20.00
N GLY A 17 56.65 -16.32 -20.04
CA GLY A 17 57.83 -15.53 -19.60
C GLY A 17 57.93 -14.13 -20.28
N CYS A 18 58.74 -13.21 -19.68
CA CYS A 18 59.17 -11.86 -20.15
C CYS A 18 58.29 -10.60 -19.84
N ALA A 19 58.85 -9.40 -19.55
CA ALA A 19 60.22 -9.01 -19.11
C ALA A 19 60.39 -7.53 -18.63
N ARG A 20 61.13 -7.31 -17.52
CA ARG A 20 62.05 -6.14 -17.19
C ARG A 20 61.42 -4.72 -17.04
N ARG A 21 62.02 -3.70 -16.36
CA ARG A 21 63.31 -3.49 -15.62
C ARG A 21 63.17 -2.35 -14.56
N SER A 22 64.18 -2.14 -13.70
CA SER A 22 64.34 -1.04 -12.70
C SER A 22 65.75 -0.36 -12.89
N PRO A 23 66.36 0.54 -12.03
CA PRO A 23 66.15 0.87 -10.59
C PRO A 23 66.45 2.34 -10.08
N MET A 24 66.48 2.53 -8.72
CA MET A 24 67.18 3.59 -7.90
C MET A 24 66.60 5.04 -7.82
N SER A 25 66.75 5.86 -6.74
CA SER A 25 67.32 5.68 -5.36
C SER A 25 67.06 6.86 -4.36
N ALA A 26 66.90 6.56 -3.04
CA ALA A 26 67.16 7.38 -1.82
C ALA A 26 66.34 8.71 -1.58
N GLN A 27 66.27 9.38 -0.40
CA GLN A 27 66.83 9.22 0.97
C GLN A 27 65.94 9.92 2.07
N TYR A 28 66.17 9.59 3.37
CA TYR A 28 65.82 10.20 4.71
C TYR A 28 65.18 11.64 4.80
N ASP A 29 64.48 12.14 5.85
CA ASP A 29 64.44 11.95 7.33
C ASP A 29 63.23 12.73 7.98
N GLN A 30 62.86 12.88 9.30
CA GLN A 30 63.16 12.29 10.64
C GLN A 30 62.06 12.68 11.71
N TYR A 31 62.09 12.07 12.92
CA TYR A 31 61.53 12.51 14.24
C TYR A 31 59.99 12.57 14.53
N GLY A 32 59.62 12.66 15.83
CA GLY A 32 58.25 12.44 16.37
C GLY A 32 57.82 13.26 17.62
N PRO A 33 57.43 12.64 18.76
CA PRO A 33 56.06 12.79 19.30
C PRO A 33 55.89 13.48 20.68
N GLY A 34 54.65 13.88 21.05
CA GLY A 34 54.30 14.32 22.42
C GLY A 34 52.80 14.61 22.68
N PRO A 35 52.30 14.65 23.95
CA PRO A 35 50.86 14.63 24.27
C PRO A 35 50.31 15.77 25.17
N ALA A 36 48.98 15.86 25.30
CA ALA A 36 48.23 16.62 26.33
C ALA A 36 46.82 15.99 26.51
N GLY A 37 46.04 16.21 27.58
CA GLY A 37 46.27 16.96 28.84
C GLY A 37 44.95 17.07 29.64
N TYR A 38 44.98 16.88 30.97
CA TYR A 38 43.79 16.70 31.83
C TYR A 38 43.06 17.99 32.28
N ALA A 39 41.81 17.80 32.75
CA ALA A 39 41.02 18.65 33.69
C ALA A 39 40.48 20.03 33.20
N GLY A 40 39.42 20.60 33.80
CA GLY A 40 38.45 20.05 34.77
C GLY A 40 37.71 21.10 35.63
N GLY A 41 36.41 20.88 35.89
CA GLY A 41 35.55 21.74 36.75
C GLY A 41 35.03 23.04 36.07
N GLY A 42 33.95 23.69 36.53
CA GLY A 42 32.97 23.32 37.56
C GLY A 42 32.01 24.49 37.90
N TYR A 43 30.88 24.17 38.56
CA TYR A 43 29.85 25.08 39.14
C TYR A 43 28.96 25.92 38.18
N GLY A 44 27.68 26.08 38.58
CA GLY A 44 26.74 27.11 38.09
C GLY A 44 26.73 28.35 39.02
N PRO A 45 25.64 29.17 39.10
CA PRO A 45 24.24 28.83 38.83
C PRO A 45 23.44 29.83 37.95
N ASP A 46 22.15 29.52 37.72
CA ASP A 46 21.05 30.45 37.41
C ASP A 46 20.98 31.63 38.42
N PRO A 47 20.49 32.85 38.06
CA PRO A 47 19.07 33.03 37.67
C PRO A 47 18.65 34.23 36.77
N GLY A 48 17.61 34.00 35.95
CA GLY A 48 16.32 34.73 36.07
C GLY A 48 16.10 36.13 35.43
N TYR A 49 14.86 36.30 34.93
CA TYR A 49 14.13 37.55 34.61
C TYR A 49 14.58 38.46 33.44
N GLY A 50 13.58 39.03 32.74
CA GLY A 50 13.74 40.17 31.84
C GLY A 50 12.75 40.15 30.66
N ALA A 51 11.90 41.19 30.52
CA ALA A 51 10.93 41.31 29.42
C ALA A 51 10.93 42.72 28.81
N GLY A 52 10.55 42.82 27.53
CA GLY A 52 10.43 44.07 26.76
C GLY A 52 11.06 43.96 25.36
N GLY A 53 10.65 44.72 24.35
CA GLY A 53 9.52 45.67 24.29
C GLY A 53 9.70 46.73 23.20
N GLY A 54 8.73 46.87 22.28
CA GLY A 54 8.74 47.84 21.18
C GLY A 54 9.46 47.32 19.90
N GLY A 55 9.03 47.63 18.67
CA GLY A 55 7.78 48.28 18.22
C GLY A 55 7.95 49.68 17.62
N TYR A 56 8.13 49.75 16.29
CA TYR A 56 7.92 50.94 15.46
C TYR A 56 7.57 50.55 14.01
N GLY A 57 6.73 51.37 13.37
CA GLY A 57 6.59 51.54 11.91
C GLY A 57 6.37 53.04 11.65
N PRO A 58 5.71 53.48 10.56
CA PRO A 58 5.31 52.76 9.34
C PRO A 58 5.65 53.53 8.02
N ASP A 59 5.41 52.92 6.85
CA ASP A 59 4.87 53.51 5.59
C ASP A 59 5.56 54.74 4.91
N PRO A 60 5.22 55.17 3.66
CA PRO A 60 4.04 54.85 2.84
C PRO A 60 4.29 54.45 1.37
N ALA A 61 3.21 54.29 0.60
CA ALA A 61 3.19 53.80 -0.78
C ALA A 61 2.77 54.84 -1.85
N TYR A 62 3.21 54.60 -3.09
CA TYR A 62 2.67 55.06 -4.39
C TYR A 62 3.11 54.03 -5.45
N GLY A 63 2.44 53.76 -6.57
CA GLY A 63 1.13 54.22 -7.04
C GLY A 63 1.09 54.42 -8.57
N GLY A 64 0.45 53.52 -9.33
CA GLY A 64 0.11 53.75 -10.74
C GLY A 64 0.32 52.58 -11.73
N GLY A 65 -0.67 52.41 -12.62
CA GLY A 65 -0.50 51.93 -14.00
C GLY A 65 -1.17 52.97 -14.93
N PRO A 66 -1.66 52.64 -16.15
CA PRO A 66 -1.54 51.41 -16.94
C PRO A 66 -1.05 51.67 -18.39
N GLY A 67 -1.03 50.65 -19.27
CA GLY A 67 -1.12 50.85 -20.73
C GLY A 67 -0.04 50.17 -21.60
N PRO A 68 -0.24 50.11 -22.94
CA PRO A 68 0.30 48.99 -23.74
C PRO A 68 1.05 49.36 -25.06
N ALA A 69 1.43 48.30 -25.80
CA ALA A 69 1.83 48.21 -27.22
C ALA A 69 3.31 48.51 -27.60
N GLY A 70 3.75 47.91 -28.73
CA GLY A 70 4.95 48.36 -29.48
C GLY A 70 6.09 47.36 -29.75
N ASP A 71 5.83 46.31 -30.54
CA ASP A 71 6.53 45.85 -31.78
C ASP A 71 8.06 46.07 -32.04
N TYR A 72 8.60 45.32 -33.03
CA TYR A 72 9.91 45.40 -33.73
C TYR A 72 11.17 44.66 -33.20
N GLY A 73 11.80 43.91 -34.12
CA GLY A 73 13.22 43.50 -34.11
C GLY A 73 13.54 42.14 -33.48
N GLY A 74 14.06 41.11 -34.16
CA GLY A 74 14.35 40.96 -35.61
C GLY A 74 15.84 41.04 -35.97
N TYR A 75 16.56 39.92 -35.91
CA TYR A 75 17.86 39.73 -36.60
C TYR A 75 18.10 38.27 -37.00
N GLY A 76 18.90 38.10 -38.08
CA GLY A 76 19.15 36.82 -38.76
C GLY A 76 20.33 35.98 -38.24
N PRO A 77 20.75 34.93 -39.00
CA PRO A 77 21.28 33.71 -38.41
C PRO A 77 22.81 33.59 -38.36
N GLY A 78 23.30 32.76 -37.43
CA GLY A 78 24.65 32.19 -37.43
C GLY A 78 24.62 30.70 -37.79
N ASN A 79 25.35 30.30 -38.83
CA ASN A 79 25.44 28.91 -39.27
C ASN A 79 26.44 28.09 -38.42
N GLY A 80 26.12 26.83 -38.15
CA GLY A 80 27.02 25.86 -37.53
C GLY A 80 26.75 24.44 -38.04
N TYR A 81 27.57 23.98 -38.99
CA TYR A 81 27.66 22.55 -39.36
C TYR A 81 28.35 21.78 -38.21
N GLY A 82 28.06 20.51 -37.90
CA GLY A 82 27.08 19.57 -38.46
C GLY A 82 27.61 18.13 -38.31
N LEU A 83 26.75 17.13 -38.03
CA LEU A 83 27.08 15.69 -37.99
C LEU A 83 25.78 14.85 -38.07
N PRO A 84 25.70 13.78 -38.90
CA PRO A 84 24.56 12.86 -38.91
C PRO A 84 24.73 11.67 -37.93
N PRO A 85 23.65 11.04 -37.45
CA PRO A 85 23.70 9.84 -36.61
C PRO A 85 23.96 8.55 -37.42
N GLU A 86 24.48 7.52 -36.74
CA GLU A 86 24.85 6.23 -37.34
C GLU A 86 23.65 5.37 -37.77
N GLN A 87 23.78 4.70 -38.92
CA GLN A 87 22.87 3.67 -39.42
C GLN A 87 23.43 2.28 -39.09
N TYR A 88 22.69 1.49 -38.30
CA TYR A 88 23.02 0.08 -38.02
C TYR A 88 22.21 -0.86 -38.92
N ASP A 89 22.79 -1.20 -40.07
CA ASP A 89 22.26 -2.25 -40.94
C ASP A 89 22.46 -3.64 -40.30
N TYR A 90 21.45 -4.51 -40.44
CA TYR A 90 21.60 -5.96 -40.26
C TYR A 90 21.22 -6.67 -41.56
N ALA A 91 22.24 -7.04 -42.34
CA ALA A 91 22.07 -7.87 -43.52
C ALA A 91 22.04 -9.36 -43.14
N ALA A 92 21.12 -10.11 -43.74
CA ALA A 92 21.12 -11.56 -43.77
C ALA A 92 20.82 -12.00 -45.22
N SER A 93 21.56 -13.00 -45.71
CA SER A 93 21.66 -13.33 -47.14
C SER A 93 20.46 -14.09 -47.69
N ASP A 94 20.13 -13.83 -48.96
CA ASP A 94 19.32 -14.72 -49.80
C ASP A 94 19.96 -16.10 -49.97
N ASP A 95 19.13 -17.13 -50.10
CA ASP A 95 19.43 -18.31 -50.92
C ASP A 95 18.12 -18.94 -51.44
N HIS A 96 18.18 -19.74 -52.53
CA HIS A 96 17.00 -20.25 -53.23
C HIS A 96 16.83 -21.78 -53.10
N GLY A 97 15.61 -22.23 -52.80
CA GLY A 97 15.23 -23.66 -52.81
C GLY A 97 13.71 -23.89 -52.91
N PRO A 98 13.23 -24.93 -53.62
CA PRO A 98 11.80 -25.13 -53.89
C PRO A 98 11.08 -25.96 -52.80
N GLY A 99 9.78 -25.72 -52.62
CA GLY A 99 8.90 -26.55 -51.78
C GLY A 99 8.17 -27.66 -52.56
N PRO A 100 7.38 -28.49 -51.85
CA PRO A 100 6.13 -29.02 -52.41
C PRO A 100 4.93 -28.87 -51.45
N ALA A 101 3.73 -29.18 -51.95
CA ALA A 101 2.46 -28.99 -51.26
C ALA A 101 1.97 -30.23 -50.49
N GLY A 102 1.01 -30.03 -49.57
CA GLY A 102 0.24 -31.10 -48.94
C GLY A 102 -0.80 -30.58 -47.95
N GLN A 103 -2.08 -30.54 -48.34
CA GLN A 103 -3.19 -30.32 -47.41
C GLN A 103 -3.73 -31.66 -46.91
N GLY A 104 -4.03 -31.72 -45.61
CA GLY A 104 -4.82 -32.77 -44.96
C GLY A 104 -5.81 -32.13 -43.97
N PRO A 105 -6.91 -32.82 -43.62
CA PRO A 105 -7.88 -32.27 -42.67
C PRO A 105 -7.30 -32.20 -41.24
N PRO A 106 -7.72 -31.24 -40.41
CA PRO A 106 -7.22 -31.11 -39.04
C PRO A 106 -7.70 -32.27 -38.14
N ASP A 107 -6.77 -32.83 -37.36
CA ASP A 107 -7.04 -33.81 -36.32
C ASP A 107 -7.55 -33.10 -35.04
N PRO A 108 -8.66 -33.56 -34.39
CA PRO A 108 -9.17 -32.95 -33.16
C PRO A 108 -8.23 -33.00 -31.94
N ASN A 109 -7.08 -33.67 -32.01
CA ASN A 109 -6.16 -33.89 -30.88
C ASN A 109 -4.93 -32.94 -30.84
N THR A 110 -4.93 -31.83 -31.59
CA THR A 110 -3.82 -30.84 -31.60
C THR A 110 -3.70 -30.06 -30.29
N SER A 111 -3.08 -30.70 -29.31
CA SER A 111 -2.77 -30.09 -28.01
C SER A 111 -1.71 -28.98 -28.09
N TYR A 112 -1.75 -28.10 -27.09
CA TYR A 112 -1.03 -26.83 -26.89
C TYR A 112 0.41 -26.68 -27.40
N GLN A 113 1.19 -27.77 -27.52
CA GLN A 113 2.62 -27.73 -27.85
C GLN A 113 2.93 -27.30 -29.30
N GLN A 114 2.02 -27.50 -30.26
CA GLN A 114 2.35 -27.16 -31.66
C GLN A 114 2.43 -25.66 -31.98
N TYR A 115 1.95 -24.78 -31.10
CA TYR A 115 2.16 -23.33 -31.19
C TYR A 115 3.54 -22.88 -30.69
N THR A 116 4.34 -23.76 -30.09
CA THR A 116 5.70 -23.45 -29.60
C THR A 116 6.80 -24.38 -30.12
N GLU A 117 6.46 -25.58 -30.64
CA GLU A 117 7.45 -26.66 -30.84
C GLU A 117 7.52 -27.22 -32.29
N ASN A 118 7.05 -26.49 -33.31
CA ASN A 118 7.23 -26.89 -34.72
C ASN A 118 8.47 -26.23 -35.37
N GLN A 119 9.39 -27.07 -35.88
CA GLN A 119 10.52 -26.73 -36.80
C GLN A 119 11.73 -25.92 -36.25
N ASN A 120 12.09 -26.08 -34.98
CA ASN A 120 13.45 -25.82 -34.44
C ASN A 120 14.26 -24.60 -34.99
N PRO A 121 13.87 -23.34 -34.70
CA PRO A 121 14.70 -22.16 -34.90
C PRO A 121 14.81 -21.37 -33.59
N SER A 122 15.48 -21.94 -32.59
CA SER A 122 15.33 -21.64 -31.14
C SER A 122 15.83 -20.27 -30.64
N ASN A 123 15.75 -19.21 -31.46
CA ASN A 123 16.09 -17.82 -31.11
C ASN A 123 15.33 -16.74 -31.91
N CYS A 124 14.47 -17.07 -32.88
CA CYS A 124 13.73 -16.05 -33.64
C CYS A 124 12.48 -15.55 -32.89
N ILE A 125 12.11 -14.29 -33.16
CA ILE A 125 10.81 -13.72 -32.78
C ILE A 125 9.73 -14.32 -33.72
N ASP A 126 8.56 -14.61 -33.18
CA ASP A 126 7.38 -15.06 -33.94
C ASP A 126 6.98 -13.99 -34.98
N LYS A 127 6.75 -14.43 -36.23
CA LYS A 127 6.45 -13.55 -37.35
C LYS A 127 4.98 -13.11 -37.42
N GLU A 128 4.06 -13.85 -36.82
CA GLU A 128 2.62 -13.56 -36.89
C GLU A 128 2.17 -12.60 -35.79
N ASN A 129 2.70 -12.75 -34.56
CA ASN A 129 2.29 -12.00 -33.37
C ASN A 129 3.42 -11.16 -32.71
N GLY A 130 4.68 -11.38 -33.07
CA GLY A 130 5.83 -10.62 -32.53
C GLY A 130 6.33 -11.05 -31.15
N ILE A 131 5.87 -12.19 -30.61
CA ILE A 131 6.33 -12.71 -29.32
C ILE A 131 7.78 -13.20 -29.42
N ALA A 132 8.60 -12.81 -28.46
CA ALA A 132 10.01 -13.17 -28.36
C ALA A 132 10.21 -14.50 -27.62
N PRO A 133 11.27 -15.27 -27.94
CA PRO A 133 11.57 -16.53 -27.26
C PRO A 133 11.84 -16.31 -25.76
N ARG A 134 11.50 -17.30 -24.93
CA ARG A 134 11.71 -17.25 -23.47
C ARG A 134 13.19 -17.10 -23.12
N ARG A 135 13.49 -16.18 -22.22
CA ARG A 135 14.84 -15.89 -21.70
C ARG A 135 14.75 -15.51 -20.23
N CYS A 136 15.77 -15.84 -19.44
CA CYS A 136 15.75 -15.58 -18.00
C CYS A 136 15.91 -14.09 -17.69
N THR A 137 14.96 -13.49 -16.98
CA THR A 137 14.91 -12.03 -16.72
C THR A 137 15.21 -11.69 -15.26
N ASP A 138 15.94 -10.59 -15.06
CA ASP A 138 16.32 -10.03 -13.74
C ASP A 138 16.95 -11.03 -12.75
N CYS A 139 17.74 -12.00 -13.25
CA CYS A 139 18.34 -13.08 -12.46
C CYS A 139 19.10 -12.62 -11.19
N VAL A 140 19.61 -11.38 -11.16
CA VAL A 140 20.30 -10.77 -10.02
C VAL A 140 19.36 -10.49 -8.84
N CYS A 141 18.06 -10.34 -9.06
CA CYS A 141 17.09 -10.14 -7.98
C CYS A 141 16.93 -11.39 -7.09
N ILE A 142 17.08 -12.60 -7.66
CA ILE A 142 16.95 -13.87 -6.94
C ILE A 142 17.96 -13.99 -5.77
N PRO A 143 19.30 -13.86 -5.97
CA PRO A 143 20.25 -13.92 -4.85
C PRO A 143 20.11 -12.73 -3.89
N ILE A 144 19.69 -11.54 -4.35
CA ILE A 144 19.40 -10.41 -3.45
C ILE A 144 18.25 -10.77 -2.51
N PHE A 145 17.15 -11.31 -3.02
CA PHE A 145 16.02 -11.76 -2.21
C PHE A 145 16.41 -12.91 -1.26
N VAL A 146 17.20 -13.89 -1.71
CA VAL A 146 17.68 -14.98 -0.84
C VAL A 146 18.57 -14.46 0.30
N LEU A 147 19.51 -13.57 0.02
CA LEU A 147 20.34 -12.92 1.06
C LEU A 147 19.49 -12.10 2.03
N TYR A 148 18.45 -11.43 1.53
CA TYR A 148 17.50 -10.68 2.33
C TYR A 148 16.68 -11.60 3.27
N MET A 149 16.13 -12.70 2.75
CA MET A 149 15.42 -13.71 3.54
C MET A 149 16.32 -14.34 4.61
N LEU A 150 17.58 -14.65 4.29
CA LEU A 150 18.57 -15.12 5.26
C LEU A 150 18.82 -14.07 6.35
N GLY A 151 18.89 -12.78 6.01
CA GLY A 151 18.99 -11.67 6.97
C GLY A 151 17.80 -11.63 7.95
N MET A 152 16.57 -11.75 7.45
CA MET A 152 15.36 -11.84 8.31
C MET A 152 15.38 -13.07 9.22
N ILE A 153 15.75 -14.24 8.68
CA ILE A 153 15.82 -15.51 9.45
C ILE A 153 16.88 -15.41 10.55
N ILE A 154 18.07 -14.88 10.25
CA ILE A 154 19.14 -14.66 11.23
C ILE A 154 18.69 -13.68 12.30
N LEU A 155 18.09 -12.54 11.93
CA LEU A 155 17.59 -11.54 12.88
C LEU A 155 16.61 -12.14 13.90
N VAL A 156 15.59 -12.86 13.43
CA VAL A 156 14.59 -13.50 14.31
C VAL A 156 15.20 -14.64 15.13
N SER A 157 16.10 -15.43 14.54
CA SER A 157 16.81 -16.51 15.24
C SER A 157 17.68 -15.97 16.38
N CYS A 158 18.38 -14.86 16.16
CA CYS A 158 19.15 -14.16 17.19
C CYS A 158 18.24 -13.56 18.27
N ALA A 159 17.14 -12.89 17.90
CA ALA A 159 16.17 -12.34 18.85
C ALA A 159 15.57 -13.43 19.77
N ARG A 160 15.29 -14.62 19.22
CA ARG A 160 14.74 -15.78 19.94
C ARG A 160 15.77 -16.54 20.78
N SER A 161 17.01 -16.64 20.32
CA SER A 161 18.03 -17.55 20.89
C SER A 161 19.05 -16.86 21.79
N ALA A 162 19.24 -15.54 21.66
CA ALA A 162 20.18 -14.80 22.50
C ALA A 162 19.65 -14.68 23.95
N SER A 163 20.58 -14.65 24.90
CA SER A 163 20.32 -14.41 26.32
C SER A 163 21.19 -13.26 26.81
N VAL A 164 20.58 -12.25 27.44
CA VAL A 164 21.26 -11.07 27.98
C VAL A 164 21.13 -11.09 29.50
N ARG A 165 22.28 -11.12 30.19
CA ARG A 165 22.35 -11.26 31.66
C ARG A 165 21.57 -12.46 32.23
N GLY A 166 21.49 -13.56 31.45
CA GLY A 166 20.84 -14.80 31.86
C GLY A 166 19.32 -14.86 31.66
N LYS A 167 18.70 -13.83 31.10
CA LYS A 167 17.30 -13.84 30.65
C LYS A 167 17.21 -13.79 29.11
N PRO A 168 16.20 -14.39 28.46
CA PRO A 168 16.03 -14.33 27.00
C PRO A 168 16.04 -12.90 26.46
N TRP A 169 16.58 -12.67 25.27
CA TRP A 169 16.63 -11.33 24.68
C TRP A 169 15.24 -10.89 24.18
N GLY A 170 14.55 -11.73 23.40
CA GLY A 170 13.10 -11.63 23.13
C GLY A 170 12.28 -12.66 23.91
N ASP A 171 11.05 -12.30 24.29
CA ASP A 171 10.04 -13.18 24.89
C ASP A 171 8.63 -12.58 24.69
N ILE A 172 7.82 -13.17 23.79
CA ILE A 172 6.50 -12.66 23.38
C ILE A 172 5.59 -12.34 24.58
N ARG A 173 5.71 -13.09 25.68
CA ARG A 173 4.87 -12.94 26.88
C ARG A 173 5.01 -11.56 27.55
N ARG A 174 6.13 -10.85 27.32
CA ARG A 174 6.34 -9.45 27.75
C ARG A 174 5.43 -8.44 27.08
N LEU A 175 4.84 -8.78 25.93
CA LEU A 175 3.88 -7.94 25.26
C LEU A 175 2.56 -7.92 26.03
N THR A 176 2.12 -9.09 26.52
CA THR A 176 0.82 -9.29 27.18
C THR A 176 0.85 -9.16 28.70
N HIS A 177 2.01 -9.29 29.35
CA HIS A 177 2.13 -9.30 30.82
C HIS A 177 3.02 -8.18 31.36
N GLY A 178 2.60 -7.60 32.48
CA GLY A 178 3.40 -6.65 33.26
C GLY A 178 4.55 -7.32 34.03
N HIS A 179 5.48 -6.49 34.51
CA HIS A 179 6.62 -6.91 35.34
C HIS A 179 6.55 -6.23 36.71
N ASP A 180 6.83 -6.96 37.79
CA ASP A 180 7.00 -6.36 39.13
C ASP A 180 8.35 -5.66 39.31
N TYR A 181 8.54 -5.02 40.47
CA TYR A 181 9.79 -4.38 40.87
C TYR A 181 11.02 -5.31 40.92
N LYS A 182 10.85 -6.64 40.92
CA LYS A 182 11.93 -7.64 40.82
C LYS A 182 12.17 -8.09 39.37
N GLY A 183 11.50 -7.46 38.40
CA GLY A 183 11.55 -7.79 36.99
C GLY A 183 10.95 -9.17 36.68
N ARG A 184 10.01 -9.67 37.50
CA ARG A 184 9.31 -10.94 37.28
C ARG A 184 8.02 -10.70 36.49
N LEU A 185 7.74 -11.53 35.50
CA LEU A 185 6.53 -11.48 34.68
C LEU A 185 5.32 -11.99 35.48
N CYS A 186 4.36 -11.11 35.74
CA CYS A 186 3.11 -11.44 36.46
C CYS A 186 2.36 -12.56 35.72
N GLY A 187 1.93 -13.60 36.43
CA GLY A 187 1.25 -14.77 35.85
C GLY A 187 2.13 -15.73 35.05
N VAL A 188 3.46 -15.53 35.01
CA VAL A 188 4.38 -16.36 34.18
C VAL A 188 5.57 -16.90 34.99
N ASP A 189 6.24 -16.05 35.78
CA ASP A 189 7.38 -16.48 36.61
C ASP A 189 6.90 -17.19 37.89
N ALA A 190 7.64 -18.22 38.34
CA ALA A 190 7.17 -19.18 39.34
C ALA A 190 6.65 -18.57 40.66
N ASP A 191 7.26 -17.50 41.16
CA ASP A 191 6.85 -16.82 42.40
C ASP A 191 5.52 -16.02 42.28
N VAL A 192 5.07 -15.77 41.06
CA VAL A 192 3.97 -14.86 40.70
C VAL A 192 3.01 -15.46 39.67
N VAL A 193 3.07 -16.77 39.43
CA VAL A 193 2.20 -17.48 38.49
C VAL A 193 0.72 -17.44 38.90
N ASP A 194 0.46 -17.31 40.20
CA ASP A 194 -0.86 -17.09 40.80
C ASP A 194 -1.31 -15.61 40.79
N LYS A 195 -0.48 -14.70 40.26
CA LYS A 195 -0.67 -13.24 40.33
C LYS A 195 -0.59 -12.62 38.92
N PRO A 196 -1.62 -12.76 38.08
CA PRO A 196 -1.57 -12.36 36.67
C PRO A 196 -1.76 -10.86 36.40
N PHE A 197 -2.17 -10.06 37.40
CA PHE A 197 -2.41 -8.62 37.24
C PHE A 197 -1.25 -7.77 37.77
N LEU A 198 -0.89 -6.70 37.07
CA LEU A 198 0.04 -5.68 37.55
C LEU A 198 -0.69 -4.55 38.30
N TYR A 199 -0.27 -4.25 39.52
CA TYR A 199 -0.81 -3.18 40.37
C TYR A 199 0.29 -2.15 40.72
N TRP A 200 -0.04 -0.86 40.67
CA TRP A 200 0.88 0.21 41.05
C TRP A 200 0.75 0.57 42.52
N CYS A 201 1.88 0.76 43.19
CA CYS A 201 1.91 0.98 44.63
C CYS A 201 1.59 2.44 44.99
N ARG A 202 1.07 2.67 46.20
CA ARG A 202 0.95 4.03 46.76
C ARG A 202 2.32 4.55 47.19
N GLU A 203 2.55 5.85 47.05
CA GLU A 203 3.82 6.51 47.41
C GLU A 203 3.76 7.22 48.77
N ASP A 204 2.55 7.59 49.20
CA ASP A 204 2.31 8.30 50.45
C ASP A 204 2.46 7.40 51.69
N ALA A 205 2.76 8.04 52.82
CA ALA A 205 2.86 7.37 54.12
C ALA A 205 1.52 6.69 54.50
N VAL A 206 1.61 5.65 55.33
CA VAL A 206 0.47 4.76 55.64
C VAL A 206 -0.50 5.41 56.64
N GLU A 207 -1.21 6.43 56.20
CA GLU A 207 -2.39 6.98 56.86
C GLU A 207 -3.68 6.29 56.38
N TRP A 208 -4.75 6.44 57.15
CA TRP A 208 -6.00 5.68 57.00
C TRP A 208 -6.90 6.17 55.85
N SER A 209 -6.34 6.84 54.83
CA SER A 209 -7.06 7.23 53.62
C SER A 209 -7.30 6.02 52.70
N SER A 210 -8.53 5.90 52.20
CA SER A 210 -8.96 4.89 51.22
C SER A 210 -8.50 5.17 49.78
N SER A 211 -7.81 6.29 49.55
CA SER A 211 -7.20 6.64 48.27
C SER A 211 -5.91 7.41 48.53
N PRO A 212 -4.80 7.04 47.87
CA PRO A 212 -3.53 7.76 48.01
C PRO A 212 -3.52 9.06 47.21
N SER A 213 -2.62 9.97 47.58
CA SER A 213 -2.41 11.23 46.85
C SER A 213 -1.53 11.09 45.60
N LYS A 214 -0.60 10.11 45.61
CA LYS A 214 0.37 9.87 44.53
C LYS A 214 0.71 8.37 44.44
N LEU A 215 0.94 7.90 43.22
CA LEU A 215 1.31 6.50 42.94
C LEU A 215 2.79 6.38 42.57
N ASN A 216 3.45 5.35 43.11
CA ASN A 216 4.77 4.93 42.68
C ASN A 216 4.64 4.19 41.34
N LEU A 217 4.95 4.92 40.26
CA LEU A 217 4.88 4.40 38.88
C LEU A 217 6.10 3.53 38.51
N VAL A 218 7.13 3.50 39.35
CA VAL A 218 8.43 2.85 39.09
C VAL A 218 8.49 1.41 39.63
N PHE A 219 7.86 1.15 40.79
CA PHE A 219 7.90 -0.14 41.50
C PHE A 219 6.51 -0.80 41.64
N PRO A 220 5.86 -1.22 40.54
CA PRO A 220 4.62 -1.97 40.60
C PRO A 220 4.84 -3.40 41.13
N SER A 221 3.74 -4.06 41.51
CA SER A 221 3.72 -5.40 42.11
C SER A 221 2.64 -6.28 41.46
N CYS A 222 2.90 -7.58 41.32
CA CYS A 222 1.91 -8.53 40.82
C CYS A 222 0.86 -8.86 41.90
N VAL A 223 -0.42 -8.92 41.54
CA VAL A 223 -1.55 -9.29 42.41
C VAL A 223 -2.47 -10.34 41.75
N GLN A 224 -3.20 -11.10 42.56
CA GLN A 224 -4.10 -12.18 42.11
C GLN A 224 -5.39 -11.65 41.46
N LYS A 225 -5.86 -10.48 41.91
CA LYS A 225 -7.04 -9.76 41.42
C LYS A 225 -6.81 -8.26 41.69
N CYS A 226 -7.37 -7.38 40.86
CA CYS A 226 -7.40 -5.97 41.19
C CYS A 226 -8.27 -5.70 42.44
N PRO A 227 -7.76 -4.97 43.45
CA PRO A 227 -8.50 -4.70 44.69
C PRO A 227 -9.77 -3.89 44.45
N THR A 228 -10.83 -4.26 45.16
CA THR A 228 -12.16 -3.64 45.12
C THR A 228 -12.61 -3.25 46.52
N GLY A 229 -13.41 -2.19 46.64
CA GLY A 229 -13.77 -1.56 47.92
C GLY A 229 -14.25 -2.55 48.99
N GLY A 230 -13.38 -2.84 49.96
CA GLY A 230 -13.56 -3.86 50.99
C GLY A 230 -12.43 -4.90 51.08
N ASP A 231 -11.56 -5.02 50.08
CA ASP A 231 -10.44 -5.96 50.07
C ASP A 231 -9.37 -5.62 51.13
N ILE A 232 -9.34 -6.38 52.24
CA ILE A 232 -8.39 -6.22 53.36
C ILE A 232 -6.98 -6.78 53.02
N GLY A 233 -6.79 -7.33 51.82
CA GLY A 233 -5.54 -7.94 51.36
C GLY A 233 -4.44 -6.90 51.14
N LYS A 234 -3.48 -6.82 52.09
CA LYS A 234 -2.33 -5.90 51.98
C LYS A 234 -1.39 -6.30 50.84
N VAL A 235 -0.99 -5.31 50.04
CA VAL A 235 -0.05 -5.48 48.92
C VAL A 235 1.39 -5.21 49.39
N ALA A 236 2.34 -6.04 48.97
CA ALA A 236 3.75 -5.94 49.32
C ALA A 236 4.49 -4.95 48.41
N CYS A 237 4.46 -3.67 48.77
CA CYS A 237 4.96 -2.55 47.98
C CYS A 237 6.39 -2.15 48.36
N LEU A 238 7.23 -1.91 47.36
CA LEU A 238 8.61 -1.46 47.52
C LEU A 238 8.69 0.07 47.53
N PHE A 239 9.37 0.63 48.52
CA PHE A 239 9.61 2.07 48.62
C PHE A 239 10.97 2.45 48.02
N GLU A 240 11.16 3.73 47.70
CA GLU A 240 12.46 4.24 47.23
C GLU A 240 13.54 4.12 48.33
N HIS A 241 14.79 4.06 47.90
CA HIS A 241 15.91 3.86 48.81
C HIS A 241 16.25 5.16 49.54
N THR A 242 16.30 5.11 50.88
CA THR A 242 16.83 6.21 51.68
C THR A 242 18.33 6.03 51.81
N ALA A 243 19.11 6.94 51.22
CA ALA A 243 20.55 7.02 51.41
C ALA A 243 20.86 8.00 52.56
N GLN A 244 21.43 7.50 53.66
CA GLN A 244 21.93 8.35 54.74
C GLN A 244 23.47 8.37 54.73
N PRO A 245 24.10 9.50 54.36
CA PRO A 245 25.55 9.67 54.47
C PRO A 245 25.94 10.01 55.92
N MET A 246 26.74 9.15 56.54
CA MET A 246 27.35 9.40 57.84
C MET A 246 28.85 9.69 57.65
N SER A 247 29.29 10.89 58.01
CA SER A 247 30.71 11.20 58.13
C SER A 247 31.20 10.81 59.52
N LEU A 248 32.16 9.88 59.58
CA LEU A 248 32.88 9.51 60.79
C LEU A 248 34.23 10.24 60.78
N LYS A 249 34.51 10.97 61.88
CA LYS A 249 35.81 11.61 62.08
C LYS A 249 36.93 10.57 62.18
N GLY A 250 38.12 10.97 61.72
CA GLY A 250 39.26 10.11 61.46
C GLY A 250 39.62 9.05 62.50
N GLY A 251 40.00 7.86 62.01
CA GLY A 251 40.55 6.78 62.83
C GLY A 251 42.06 6.92 63.07
N PRO A 252 42.66 6.04 63.90
CA PRO A 252 44.05 6.16 64.36
C PRO A 252 45.15 6.01 63.29
N PHE A 253 44.79 5.81 62.02
CA PHE A 253 45.72 5.65 60.89
C PHE A 253 45.86 6.91 60.01
N GLY A 254 45.40 8.08 60.49
CA GLY A 254 45.55 9.35 59.76
C GLY A 254 44.56 9.56 58.62
N THR A 255 43.50 8.75 58.51
CA THR A 255 42.34 9.05 57.65
C THR A 255 41.67 10.33 58.13
N VAL A 256 41.56 11.34 57.27
CA VAL A 256 41.02 12.66 57.65
C VAL A 256 39.52 12.58 57.96
N GLU A 257 38.75 11.94 57.08
CA GLU A 257 37.33 11.63 57.24
C GLU A 257 37.05 10.23 56.70
N THR A 258 35.96 9.60 57.14
CA THR A 258 35.46 8.32 56.61
C THR A 258 33.97 8.44 56.30
N TYR A 259 33.62 8.35 55.01
CA TYR A 259 32.23 8.41 54.55
C TYR A 259 31.59 7.02 54.56
N HIS A 260 30.61 6.81 55.44
CA HIS A 260 29.78 5.61 55.46
C HIS A 260 28.39 5.93 54.91
N VAL A 261 28.07 5.47 53.70
CA VAL A 261 26.74 5.66 53.10
C VAL A 261 25.89 4.41 53.32
N THR A 262 24.88 4.51 54.17
CA THR A 262 23.91 3.43 54.37
C THR A 262 22.74 3.62 53.40
N PHE A 263 22.57 2.68 52.48
CA PHE A 263 21.38 2.58 51.64
C PHE A 263 20.38 1.64 52.32
N GLN A 264 19.21 2.16 52.68
CA GLN A 264 18.10 1.34 53.19
C GLN A 264 16.95 1.35 52.19
N GLN A 265 16.47 0.16 51.82
CA GLN A 265 15.25 -0.01 51.03
C GLN A 265 14.31 -0.98 51.74
N SER A 266 13.00 -0.73 51.68
CA SER A 266 11.99 -1.49 52.41
C SER A 266 10.85 -1.94 51.51
N VAL A 267 10.38 -3.17 51.73
CA VAL A 267 9.07 -3.64 51.25
C VAL A 267 8.11 -3.56 52.42
N ALA A 268 7.05 -2.77 52.29
CA ALA A 268 6.01 -2.62 53.30
C ALA A 268 4.67 -3.18 52.81
N LEU A 269 3.88 -3.73 53.73
CA LEU A 269 2.54 -4.23 53.45
C LEU A 269 1.54 -3.07 53.54
N THR A 270 1.27 -2.43 52.40
CA THR A 270 0.35 -1.28 52.28
C THR A 270 -1.10 -1.74 52.09
N ASN A 271 -2.05 -0.99 52.63
CA ASN A 271 -3.46 -1.16 52.29
C ASN A 271 -3.68 -0.77 50.80
N PRO A 272 -4.46 -1.53 50.02
CA PRO A 272 -4.72 -1.24 48.62
C PRO A 272 -5.67 -0.04 48.43
N TYR A 273 -5.75 0.45 47.20
CA TYR A 273 -6.80 1.36 46.72
C TYR A 273 -7.69 0.65 45.67
N ASP A 274 -8.90 1.18 45.46
CA ASP A 274 -9.87 0.63 44.51
C ASP A 274 -9.39 0.72 43.06
N ALA A 275 -9.24 -0.44 42.41
CA ALA A 275 -8.71 -0.56 41.06
C ALA A 275 -9.54 -1.54 40.21
N VAL A 276 -9.80 -1.15 38.96
CA VAL A 276 -10.49 -1.98 37.96
C VAL A 276 -9.49 -2.63 37.00
N PRO A 277 -9.78 -3.83 36.47
CA PRO A 277 -8.96 -4.45 35.44
C PRO A 277 -9.03 -3.65 34.13
N PHE A 278 -7.87 -3.30 33.59
CA PHE A 278 -7.66 -2.58 32.34
C PHE A 278 -6.76 -3.41 31.42
N ALA A 279 -7.13 -3.50 30.14
CA ALA A 279 -6.46 -4.36 29.16
C ALA A 279 -6.20 -5.80 29.68
N GLY A 280 -7.12 -6.29 30.52
CA GLY A 280 -7.14 -7.60 31.18
C GLY A 280 -6.01 -7.94 32.17
N ARG A 281 -4.84 -7.28 32.12
CA ARG A 281 -3.65 -7.64 32.92
C ARG A 281 -3.07 -6.50 33.76
N PHE A 282 -3.73 -5.35 33.81
CA PHE A 282 -3.30 -4.17 34.59
C PHE A 282 -4.42 -3.69 35.51
N CYS A 283 -4.09 -3.22 36.71
CA CYS A 283 -5.04 -2.66 37.67
C CYS A 283 -4.95 -1.13 37.69
N VAL A 284 -6.01 -0.47 37.22
CA VAL A 284 -6.06 0.99 37.08
C VAL A 284 -7.06 1.57 38.10
N PRO A 285 -6.70 2.64 38.83
CA PRO A 285 -7.56 3.28 39.83
C PRO A 285 -8.95 3.63 39.31
N THR A 286 -9.95 3.58 40.19
CA THR A 286 -11.29 4.13 39.94
C THR A 286 -11.29 5.65 39.85
N ASN A 287 -10.39 6.34 40.57
CA ASN A 287 -10.27 7.79 40.54
C ASN A 287 -9.57 8.29 39.26
N ASN A 288 -10.22 9.22 38.55
CA ASN A 288 -9.76 9.77 37.28
C ASN A 288 -8.34 10.38 37.34
N THR A 289 -7.97 11.08 38.41
CA THR A 289 -6.65 11.74 38.50
C THR A 289 -5.50 10.73 38.63
N MET A 290 -5.71 9.67 39.42
CA MET A 290 -4.75 8.57 39.54
C MET A 290 -4.73 7.68 38.29
N LYS A 291 -5.90 7.47 37.66
CA LYS A 291 -6.02 6.82 36.34
C LYS A 291 -5.20 7.56 35.28
N GLU A 292 -5.25 8.90 35.25
CA GLU A 292 -4.47 9.72 34.31
C GLU A 292 -2.95 9.56 34.49
N GLN A 293 -2.44 9.55 35.74
CA GLN A 293 -1.02 9.31 36.04
C GLN A 293 -0.51 7.99 35.40
N ILE A 294 -1.28 6.90 35.54
CA ILE A 294 -0.94 5.59 34.95
C ILE A 294 -1.11 5.60 33.43
N LEU A 295 -2.20 6.19 32.92
CA LEU A 295 -2.49 6.24 31.49
C LEU A 295 -1.47 7.07 30.70
N HIS A 296 -0.82 8.06 31.32
CA HIS A 296 0.17 8.94 30.69
C HIS A 296 1.62 8.48 30.84
N ASN A 297 2.06 7.93 31.97
CA ASN A 297 3.51 7.83 32.26
C ASN A 297 4.14 6.42 32.31
N PRO A 298 3.42 5.33 32.69
CA PRO A 298 3.83 3.96 32.34
C PRO A 298 3.09 3.39 31.13
N MET A 299 1.81 3.70 30.92
CA MET A 299 1.02 2.99 29.89
C MET A 299 1.17 3.56 28.47
N ARG A 300 1.69 4.78 28.28
CA ARG A 300 1.76 5.45 26.97
C ARG A 300 2.36 4.59 25.85
N TYR A 301 3.52 3.98 26.10
CA TYR A 301 4.19 3.10 25.14
C TYR A 301 3.71 1.64 25.27
N THR A 302 3.42 1.20 26.49
CA THR A 302 2.92 -0.16 26.82
C THR A 302 1.63 -0.51 26.06
N ARG A 303 0.78 0.48 25.75
CA ARG A 303 -0.39 0.33 24.85
C ARG A 303 -0.07 -0.33 23.51
N LEU A 304 1.03 0.06 22.85
CA LEU A 304 1.42 -0.51 21.57
C LEU A 304 1.89 -1.96 21.74
N PHE A 305 2.67 -2.23 22.78
CA PHE A 305 3.20 -3.57 23.06
C PHE A 305 2.08 -4.58 23.33
N TYR A 306 1.10 -4.31 24.21
CA TYR A 306 0.00 -5.25 24.45
C TYR A 306 -1.00 -5.34 23.29
N SER A 307 -1.15 -4.28 22.49
CA SER A 307 -1.94 -4.35 21.26
C SER A 307 -1.33 -5.34 20.26
N VAL A 308 -0.01 -5.25 20.05
CA VAL A 308 0.72 -6.22 19.21
C VAL A 308 0.73 -7.63 19.84
N GLY A 309 0.85 -7.73 21.17
CA GLY A 309 0.72 -9.00 21.89
C GLY A 309 -0.65 -9.68 21.77
N SER A 310 -1.71 -8.92 21.45
CA SER A 310 -3.05 -9.46 21.19
C SER A 310 -3.14 -10.27 19.88
N LEU A 311 -2.07 -10.34 19.10
CA LEU A 311 -1.96 -11.18 17.90
C LEU A 311 -1.49 -12.61 18.19
N GLN A 312 -1.25 -13.00 19.45
CA GLN A 312 -0.72 -14.34 19.78
C GLN A 312 -1.73 -15.49 19.53
N ASP A 313 -3.01 -15.28 19.83
CA ASP A 313 -4.02 -16.33 19.84
C ASP A 313 -5.21 -16.21 18.83
N PRO A 314 -5.50 -15.09 18.13
CA PRO A 314 -6.70 -14.95 17.29
C PRO A 314 -6.65 -15.66 15.92
N TRP A 315 -5.69 -16.57 15.71
CA TRP A 315 -5.42 -17.22 14.42
C TRP A 315 -6.67 -17.84 13.79
N GLY A 316 -7.52 -18.49 14.59
CA GLY A 316 -8.75 -19.15 14.11
C GLY A 316 -9.81 -18.16 13.61
N VAL A 317 -9.92 -16.98 14.26
CA VAL A 317 -10.83 -15.91 13.82
C VAL A 317 -10.31 -15.28 12.52
N LEU A 318 -9.00 -15.01 12.45
CA LEU A 318 -8.35 -14.49 11.24
C LEU A 318 -8.42 -15.48 10.07
N PHE A 319 -8.36 -16.78 10.33
CA PHE A 319 -8.55 -17.82 9.31
C PHE A 319 -10.00 -17.84 8.81
N GLY A 320 -10.98 -17.80 9.72
CA GLY A 320 -12.40 -17.69 9.36
C GLY A 320 -12.70 -16.43 8.53
N ALA A 321 -12.12 -15.29 8.90
CA ALA A 321 -12.22 -14.04 8.14
C ALA A 321 -11.56 -14.13 6.75
N SER A 322 -10.45 -14.87 6.63
CA SER A 322 -9.75 -15.12 5.36
C SER A 322 -10.58 -16.02 4.43
N LEU A 323 -11.21 -17.07 4.94
CA LEU A 323 -12.13 -17.93 4.18
C LEU A 323 -13.40 -17.16 3.76
N LEU A 324 -13.93 -16.30 4.63
CA LEU A 324 -15.03 -15.40 4.30
C LEU A 324 -14.64 -14.43 3.18
N ALA A 325 -13.45 -13.84 3.23
CA ALA A 325 -12.94 -12.94 2.18
C ALA A 325 -12.78 -13.66 0.82
N ILE A 326 -12.33 -14.93 0.81
CA ILE A 326 -12.29 -15.76 -0.40
C ILE A 326 -13.69 -16.01 -0.96
N GLY A 327 -14.66 -16.39 -0.11
CA GLY A 327 -16.05 -16.61 -0.53
C GLY A 327 -16.72 -15.35 -1.06
N LEU A 328 -16.51 -14.21 -0.39
CA LEU A 328 -16.98 -12.90 -0.84
C LEU A 328 -16.27 -12.43 -2.12
N GLY A 329 -15.01 -12.80 -2.33
CA GLY A 329 -14.27 -12.58 -3.58
C GLY A 329 -14.98 -13.23 -4.76
N TYR A 330 -15.20 -14.55 -4.72
CA TYR A 330 -15.96 -15.25 -5.77
C TYR A 330 -17.39 -14.72 -5.94
N ALA A 331 -18.08 -14.39 -4.84
CA ALA A 331 -19.42 -13.80 -4.91
C ALA A 331 -19.42 -12.43 -5.61
N TYR A 332 -18.40 -11.59 -5.37
CA TYR A 332 -18.23 -10.31 -6.07
C TYR A 332 -18.00 -10.51 -7.57
N LEU A 333 -17.12 -11.46 -7.96
CA LEU A 333 -16.85 -11.79 -9.36
C LEU A 333 -18.11 -12.27 -10.11
N PHE A 334 -19.04 -12.92 -9.41
CA PHE A 334 -20.34 -13.32 -9.95
C PHE A 334 -21.33 -12.14 -10.04
N LEU A 335 -21.46 -11.34 -8.97
CA LEU A 335 -22.41 -10.22 -8.91
C LEU A 335 -22.08 -9.11 -9.91
N ILE A 336 -20.79 -8.81 -10.12
CA ILE A 336 -20.38 -7.81 -11.11
C ILE A 336 -20.74 -8.21 -12.54
N LYS A 337 -20.70 -9.50 -12.88
CA LYS A 337 -21.13 -9.99 -14.21
C LYS A 337 -22.65 -9.89 -14.42
N LEU A 338 -23.44 -9.86 -13.35
CA LEU A 338 -24.90 -9.77 -13.47
C LEU A 338 -25.39 -8.32 -13.60
N VAL A 339 -24.92 -7.41 -12.73
CA VAL A 339 -25.48 -6.05 -12.59
C VAL A 339 -24.41 -5.02 -12.16
N PRO A 340 -23.36 -4.76 -12.97
CA PRO A 340 -22.17 -4.02 -12.53
C PRO A 340 -22.52 -2.61 -12.03
N ARG A 341 -23.35 -1.86 -12.77
CA ARG A 341 -23.75 -0.49 -12.41
C ARG A 341 -24.51 -0.42 -11.08
N VAL A 342 -25.52 -1.29 -10.90
CA VAL A 342 -26.39 -1.29 -9.71
C VAL A 342 -25.61 -1.78 -8.49
N PHE A 343 -24.76 -2.78 -8.65
CA PHE A 343 -23.94 -3.34 -7.57
C PHE A 343 -22.90 -2.34 -7.04
N VAL A 344 -22.11 -1.71 -7.92
CA VAL A 344 -21.06 -0.76 -7.52
C VAL A 344 -21.66 0.52 -6.92
N LEU A 345 -22.69 1.11 -7.56
CA LEU A 345 -23.39 2.26 -6.98
C LEU A 345 -24.08 1.90 -5.65
N GLY A 346 -24.66 0.70 -5.53
CA GLY A 346 -25.27 0.22 -4.28
C GLY A 346 -24.27 0.18 -3.12
N LEU A 347 -23.07 -0.37 -3.34
CA LEU A 347 -22.00 -0.38 -2.35
C LEU A 347 -21.52 1.04 -1.98
N LEU A 348 -21.43 1.95 -2.96
CA LEU A 348 -21.09 3.35 -2.71
C LEU A 348 -22.17 4.07 -1.88
N TYR A 349 -23.46 3.93 -2.21
CA TYR A 349 -24.54 4.52 -1.40
C TYR A 349 -24.62 3.93 0.03
N ILE A 350 -24.41 2.63 0.19
CA ILE A 350 -24.35 1.99 1.52
C ILE A 350 -23.19 2.56 2.33
N SER A 351 -22.00 2.68 1.74
CA SER A 351 -20.84 3.24 2.45
C SER A 351 -21.01 4.72 2.78
N LEU A 352 -21.59 5.53 1.88
CA LEU A 352 -21.97 6.92 2.15
C LEU A 352 -22.87 7.05 3.38
N ILE A 353 -23.95 6.24 3.45
CA ILE A 353 -24.87 6.24 4.59
C ILE A 353 -24.15 5.83 5.88
N LEU A 354 -23.31 4.80 5.85
CA LEU A 354 -22.55 4.34 7.01
C LEU A 354 -21.53 5.38 7.51
N PHE A 355 -20.80 6.05 6.61
CA PHE A 355 -19.83 7.10 6.97
C PHE A 355 -20.53 8.33 7.55
N LEU A 356 -21.63 8.81 6.95
CA LEU A 356 -22.38 9.95 7.46
C LEU A 356 -23.06 9.63 8.80
N ALA A 357 -23.69 8.46 8.95
CA ALA A 357 -24.30 8.05 10.21
C ALA A 357 -23.27 7.88 11.35
N SER A 358 -22.10 7.30 11.05
CA SER A 358 -21.00 7.17 12.02
C SER A 358 -20.39 8.53 12.36
N GLY A 359 -20.21 9.40 11.38
CA GLY A 359 -19.76 10.78 11.58
C GLY A 359 -20.68 11.57 12.50
N LEU A 360 -21.99 11.52 12.27
CA LEU A 360 -23.01 12.13 13.12
C LEU A 360 -23.02 11.54 14.54
N PHE A 361 -22.87 10.21 14.69
CA PHE A 361 -22.76 9.57 16.00
C PHE A 361 -21.55 10.10 16.79
N PHE A 362 -20.35 10.17 16.19
CA PHE A 362 -19.18 10.69 16.89
C PHE A 362 -19.25 12.21 17.12
N LEU A 363 -19.88 12.98 16.21
CA LEU A 363 -20.06 14.43 16.34
C LEU A 363 -20.95 14.79 17.54
N TYR A 364 -21.87 13.91 17.94
CA TYR A 364 -22.71 14.10 19.13
C TYR A 364 -21.91 14.27 20.43
N ALA A 365 -20.62 13.88 20.47
CA ALA A 365 -19.71 14.20 21.58
C ALA A 365 -19.59 15.71 21.90
N VAL A 366 -19.86 16.61 20.94
CA VAL A 366 -19.85 18.07 21.18
C VAL A 366 -20.80 18.49 22.31
N ALA A 367 -21.85 17.71 22.61
CA ALA A 367 -22.75 17.98 23.72
C ALA A 367 -22.07 18.01 25.11
N ASP A 368 -20.95 17.30 25.29
CA ASP A 368 -20.15 17.31 26.53
C ASP A 368 -19.58 18.73 26.78
N LEU A 369 -18.96 19.33 25.75
CA LEU A 369 -18.41 20.70 25.78
C LEU A 369 -19.49 21.77 25.96
N VAL A 370 -20.64 21.58 25.31
CA VAL A 370 -21.78 22.51 25.39
C VAL A 370 -22.33 22.56 26.82
N VAL A 371 -22.41 21.41 27.52
CA VAL A 371 -22.92 21.39 28.90
C VAL A 371 -21.84 21.76 29.93
N GLU A 372 -20.56 21.48 29.68
CA GLU A 372 -19.46 22.05 30.50
C GLU A 372 -19.49 23.60 30.47
N HIS A 373 -19.84 24.20 29.33
CA HIS A 373 -19.99 25.65 29.20
C HIS A 373 -21.29 26.22 29.80
N LEU A 374 -22.39 25.46 29.79
CA LEU A 374 -23.71 25.89 30.30
C LEU A 374 -23.94 25.60 31.79
N GLY A 375 -23.21 24.65 32.39
CA GLY A 375 -23.30 24.29 33.81
C GLY A 375 -24.56 23.52 34.25
N ASP A 376 -25.56 23.33 33.36
CA ASP A 376 -26.79 22.63 33.68
C ASP A 376 -26.71 21.11 33.43
N ALA A 377 -26.35 20.37 34.49
CA ALA A 377 -26.32 18.90 34.48
C ALA A 377 -27.68 18.24 34.17
N THR A 378 -28.80 18.95 34.32
CA THR A 378 -30.15 18.42 34.05
C THR A 378 -30.39 18.22 32.54
N LEU A 379 -29.70 19.00 31.71
CA LEU A 379 -29.76 18.88 30.25
C LEU A 379 -29.16 17.55 29.78
N LEU A 380 -28.06 17.11 30.41
CA LEU A 380 -27.31 15.90 30.06
C LEU A 380 -28.19 14.63 30.17
N THR A 381 -28.95 14.54 31.26
CA THR A 381 -29.88 13.44 31.55
C THR A 381 -31.07 13.43 30.60
N THR A 382 -31.59 14.62 30.26
CA THR A 382 -32.75 14.81 29.37
C THR A 382 -32.40 14.46 27.92
N LEU A 383 -31.18 14.77 27.48
CA LEU A 383 -30.66 14.38 26.16
C LEU A 383 -30.18 12.92 26.08
N GLY A 384 -30.10 12.21 27.22
CA GLY A 384 -29.68 10.81 27.27
C GLY A 384 -28.18 10.56 27.13
N PHE A 385 -27.35 11.59 27.33
CA PHE A 385 -25.91 11.58 27.01
C PHE A 385 -25.10 10.52 27.78
N GLU A 386 -25.52 10.14 28.99
CA GLU A 386 -24.90 9.05 29.76
C GLU A 386 -25.00 7.68 29.05
N LYS A 387 -26.05 7.45 28.25
CA LYS A 387 -26.11 6.25 27.39
C LYS A 387 -25.09 6.34 26.26
N TYR A 388 -24.90 7.52 25.68
CA TYR A 388 -23.91 7.74 24.61
C TYR A 388 -22.47 7.53 25.11
N LYS A 389 -22.12 8.02 26.32
CA LYS A 389 -20.83 7.73 26.96
C LYS A 389 -20.57 6.23 27.10
N GLY A 390 -21.61 5.42 27.35
CA GLY A 390 -21.52 3.96 27.41
C GLY A 390 -21.33 3.26 26.04
N PHE A 391 -21.79 3.87 24.95
CA PHE A 391 -21.63 3.31 23.59
C PHE A 391 -20.37 3.80 22.85
N ASN A 392 -19.87 4.99 23.17
CA ASN A 392 -18.68 5.54 22.50
C ASN A 392 -17.39 4.93 23.10
N PRO A 393 -16.56 4.22 22.31
CA PRO A 393 -15.38 3.49 22.81
C PRO A 393 -14.27 4.39 23.39
N PHE A 394 -14.25 5.68 23.07
CA PHE A 394 -13.22 6.59 23.58
C PHE A 394 -13.42 6.91 25.07
N TYR A 395 -14.65 7.06 25.55
CA TYR A 395 -14.91 7.36 26.98
C TYR A 395 -14.55 6.20 27.92
N ALA A 396 -14.49 4.96 27.41
CA ALA A 396 -13.97 3.83 28.17
C ALA A 396 -12.44 3.89 28.36
N GLN A 397 -11.71 4.35 27.34
CA GLN A 397 -10.23 4.27 27.27
C GLN A 397 -9.49 5.55 27.68
N TYR A 398 -10.16 6.70 27.60
CA TYR A 398 -9.57 8.04 27.79
C TYR A 398 -10.30 8.81 28.91
N THR A 399 -9.83 10.02 29.24
CA THR A 399 -10.57 10.95 30.12
C THR A 399 -11.70 11.63 29.33
N PRO A 400 -12.80 12.10 29.95
CA PRO A 400 -13.95 12.66 29.20
C PRO A 400 -13.54 13.74 28.18
N ALA A 401 -12.80 14.77 28.59
CA ALA A 401 -12.34 15.82 27.67
C ALA A 401 -11.49 15.29 26.49
N SER A 402 -10.59 14.34 26.73
CA SER A 402 -9.77 13.76 25.65
C SER A 402 -10.56 12.79 24.77
N ALA A 403 -11.53 12.06 25.32
CA ALA A 403 -12.49 11.25 24.56
C ALA A 403 -13.38 12.12 23.66
N THR A 404 -13.82 13.27 24.15
CA THR A 404 -14.61 14.24 23.38
C THR A 404 -13.82 14.81 22.21
N ILE A 405 -12.58 15.28 22.44
CA ILE A 405 -11.69 15.78 21.37
C ILE A 405 -11.41 14.69 20.32
N LEU A 406 -11.10 13.46 20.74
CA LEU A 406 -10.88 12.34 19.82
C LEU A 406 -12.13 11.99 19.02
N SER A 407 -13.31 12.00 19.64
CA SER A 407 -14.59 11.75 18.98
C SER A 407 -14.88 12.80 17.90
N VAL A 408 -14.70 14.09 18.20
CA VAL A 408 -14.91 15.17 17.22
C VAL A 408 -13.90 15.08 16.07
N GLY A 409 -12.63 14.76 16.35
CA GLY A 409 -11.63 14.52 15.30
C GLY A 409 -12.00 13.37 14.37
N VAL A 410 -12.46 12.24 14.93
CA VAL A 410 -12.94 11.08 14.15
C VAL A 410 -14.21 11.43 13.36
N ALA A 411 -15.14 12.20 13.95
CA ALA A 411 -16.35 12.64 13.27
C ALA A 411 -16.05 13.46 12.00
N VAL A 412 -15.13 14.43 12.08
CA VAL A 412 -14.69 15.24 10.94
C VAL A 412 -14.08 14.34 9.85
N VAL A 413 -13.19 13.42 10.21
CA VAL A 413 -12.58 12.48 9.25
C VAL A 413 -13.63 11.61 8.55
N LEU A 414 -14.60 11.05 9.29
CA LEU A 414 -15.66 10.22 8.71
C LEU A 414 -16.59 11.02 7.79
N VAL A 415 -16.92 12.26 8.13
CA VAL A 415 -17.70 13.16 7.26
C VAL A 415 -16.91 13.51 5.99
N CYS A 416 -15.62 13.83 6.10
CA CYS A 416 -14.76 14.07 4.93
C CYS A 416 -14.68 12.85 4.00
N ILE A 417 -14.58 11.63 4.55
CA ILE A 417 -14.63 10.38 3.76
C ILE A 417 -16.00 10.23 3.08
N GLY A 418 -17.10 10.51 3.79
CA GLY A 418 -18.45 10.53 3.20
C GLY A 418 -18.58 11.52 2.04
N CYS A 419 -18.00 12.72 2.16
CA CYS A 419 -17.95 13.69 1.06
C CYS A 419 -17.11 13.22 -0.13
N GLY A 420 -16.01 12.49 0.10
CA GLY A 420 -15.21 11.88 -0.97
C GLY A 420 -15.97 10.78 -1.71
N VAL A 421 -16.63 9.87 -0.97
CA VAL A 421 -17.52 8.84 -1.55
C VAL A 421 -18.64 9.48 -2.37
N LEU A 422 -19.19 10.61 -1.92
CA LEU A 422 -20.18 11.37 -2.67
C LEU A 422 -19.61 11.92 -3.99
N GLY A 423 -18.35 12.37 -4.01
CA GLY A 423 -17.63 12.74 -5.24
C GLY A 423 -17.51 11.57 -6.22
N THR A 424 -17.05 10.40 -5.74
CA THR A 424 -16.98 9.17 -6.55
C THR A 424 -18.34 8.76 -7.10
N ILE A 425 -19.43 8.89 -6.32
CA ILE A 425 -20.80 8.66 -6.82
C ILE A 425 -21.15 9.60 -7.99
N THR A 426 -20.64 10.84 -8.03
CA THR A 426 -20.89 11.74 -9.17
C THR A 426 -20.11 11.37 -10.43
N HIS A 427 -18.85 10.96 -10.32
CA HIS A 427 -18.05 10.50 -11.46
C HIS A 427 -18.60 9.19 -12.06
N VAL A 428 -18.94 8.22 -11.19
CA VAL A 428 -19.58 6.94 -11.54
C VAL A 428 -21.04 7.13 -12.02
N GLY A 429 -21.72 8.16 -11.52
CA GLY A 429 -23.09 8.51 -11.94
C GLY A 429 -23.16 9.19 -13.30
N GLY A 430 -22.12 9.95 -13.66
CA GLY A 430 -22.00 10.71 -14.90
C GLY A 430 -21.62 9.88 -16.12
N GLN A 431 -21.09 10.55 -17.15
CA GLN A 431 -20.81 9.94 -18.47
C GLN A 431 -19.70 8.87 -18.43
N GLY A 432 -18.80 8.88 -17.43
CA GLY A 432 -17.63 8.01 -17.39
C GLY A 432 -17.95 6.51 -17.28
N PHE A 433 -19.02 6.13 -16.59
CA PHE A 433 -19.33 4.70 -16.37
C PHE A 433 -19.90 3.99 -17.60
N HIS A 434 -20.24 4.70 -18.68
CA HIS A 434 -20.91 4.08 -19.83
C HIS A 434 -20.12 2.93 -20.47
N TYR A 435 -18.78 3.01 -20.49
CA TYR A 435 -17.88 2.03 -21.12
C TYR A 435 -17.34 0.94 -20.16
N ILE A 436 -17.63 1.07 -18.85
CA ILE A 436 -17.14 0.12 -17.84
C ILE A 436 -17.82 -1.26 -17.95
N PRO A 437 -19.14 -1.38 -18.22
CA PRO A 437 -19.77 -2.66 -18.55
C PRO A 437 -19.08 -3.40 -19.69
N ASP A 438 -18.81 -2.72 -20.80
CA ASP A 438 -18.21 -3.32 -22.01
C ASP A 438 -16.81 -3.89 -21.69
N LEU A 439 -16.01 -3.14 -20.93
CA LEU A 439 -14.67 -3.55 -20.49
C LEU A 439 -14.72 -4.74 -19.49
N ILE A 440 -15.77 -4.81 -18.66
CA ILE A 440 -16.05 -5.96 -17.78
C ILE A 440 -16.47 -7.18 -18.61
N ASP A 441 -17.31 -7.00 -19.63
CA ASP A 441 -17.82 -8.08 -20.47
C ASP A 441 -16.72 -8.69 -21.34
N ALA A 442 -15.87 -7.87 -21.98
CA ALA A 442 -14.67 -8.30 -22.69
C ALA A 442 -13.68 -9.05 -21.79
N SER A 443 -13.51 -8.57 -20.55
CA SER A 443 -12.72 -9.28 -19.54
C SER A 443 -13.38 -10.61 -19.12
N SER A 444 -14.72 -10.65 -19.08
CA SER A 444 -15.48 -11.86 -18.73
C SER A 444 -15.44 -12.92 -19.82
N GLU A 445 -15.44 -12.55 -21.10
CA GLU A 445 -15.25 -13.48 -22.22
C GLU A 445 -13.93 -14.24 -22.05
N CYS A 446 -12.84 -13.50 -21.82
CA CYS A 446 -11.49 -14.02 -21.63
C CYS A 446 -11.38 -15.01 -20.46
N TRP A 447 -11.85 -14.66 -19.24
CA TRP A 447 -11.76 -15.59 -18.11
C TRP A 447 -12.84 -16.67 -18.08
N THR A 448 -14.00 -16.50 -18.74
CA THR A 448 -14.98 -17.60 -18.87
C THR A 448 -14.53 -18.66 -19.87
N ALA A 449 -13.83 -18.27 -20.95
CA ALA A 449 -13.11 -19.21 -21.80
C ALA A 449 -12.03 -19.96 -21.01
N MET A 450 -11.27 -19.25 -20.16
CA MET A 450 -10.20 -19.82 -19.33
C MET A 450 -10.59 -20.00 -17.86
N ILE A 451 -11.70 -20.68 -17.55
CA ILE A 451 -12.26 -20.77 -16.18
C ILE A 451 -11.27 -21.16 -15.07
N THR A 452 -10.20 -21.90 -15.39
CA THR A 452 -9.10 -22.24 -14.47
C THR A 452 -8.36 -21.02 -13.89
N MET A 453 -8.45 -19.85 -14.54
CA MET A 453 -7.93 -18.56 -14.05
C MET A 453 -8.61 -18.06 -12.77
N LEU A 454 -9.74 -18.64 -12.37
CA LEU A 454 -10.37 -18.39 -11.07
C LEU A 454 -9.66 -19.09 -9.90
N ILE A 455 -8.78 -20.07 -10.15
CA ILE A 455 -8.12 -20.86 -9.09
C ILE A 455 -6.98 -20.10 -8.40
N PRO A 456 -6.07 -19.37 -9.09
CA PRO A 456 -4.95 -18.68 -8.45
C PRO A 456 -5.34 -17.69 -7.33
N PRO A 457 -6.37 -16.82 -7.45
CA PRO A 457 -6.78 -15.94 -6.35
C PRO A 457 -7.17 -16.66 -5.05
N GLY A 458 -7.77 -17.87 -5.17
CA GLY A 458 -8.07 -18.71 -4.00
C GLY A 458 -6.82 -19.24 -3.31
N ILE A 459 -5.83 -19.71 -4.08
CA ILE A 459 -4.53 -20.19 -3.57
C ILE A 459 -3.74 -19.02 -2.98
N GLU A 460 -3.73 -17.87 -3.65
CA GLU A 460 -3.12 -16.62 -3.22
C GLU A 460 -3.70 -16.18 -1.86
N GLY A 461 -5.02 -16.23 -1.68
CA GLY A 461 -5.69 -15.88 -0.43
C GLY A 461 -5.28 -16.78 0.75
N ILE A 462 -5.23 -18.11 0.53
CA ILE A 462 -4.79 -19.07 1.55
C ILE A 462 -3.31 -18.85 1.91
N MET A 463 -2.46 -18.63 0.91
CA MET A 463 -1.04 -18.33 1.12
C MET A 463 -0.84 -17.01 1.88
N LYS A 464 -1.60 -15.95 1.55
CA LYS A 464 -1.57 -14.66 2.23
C LYS A 464 -1.93 -14.78 3.73
N PHE A 465 -2.87 -15.64 4.11
CA PHE A 465 -3.12 -15.94 5.53
C PHE A 465 -1.89 -16.53 6.23
N PHE A 466 -1.31 -17.62 5.71
CA PHE A 466 -0.18 -18.29 6.35
C PHE A 466 1.08 -17.42 6.41
N LEU A 467 1.36 -16.63 5.37
CA LEU A 467 2.44 -15.65 5.36
C LEU A 467 2.21 -14.56 6.42
N THR A 468 1.00 -13.97 6.47
CA THR A 468 0.66 -12.94 7.47
C THR A 468 0.82 -13.47 8.90
N TRP A 469 0.35 -14.70 9.17
CA TRP A 469 0.47 -15.32 10.48
C TRP A 469 1.93 -15.57 10.89
N CYS A 470 2.73 -16.14 9.99
CA CYS A 470 4.16 -16.39 10.22
C CYS A 470 4.94 -15.08 10.44
N LEU A 471 4.66 -14.05 9.63
CA LEU A 471 5.33 -12.76 9.72
C LEU A 471 4.94 -12.01 11.00
N ALA A 472 3.67 -12.04 11.40
CA ALA A 472 3.18 -11.45 12.65
C ALA A 472 3.78 -12.12 13.88
N TYR A 473 3.82 -13.46 13.93
CA TYR A 473 4.40 -14.20 15.04
C TYR A 473 5.89 -13.87 15.25
N ASN A 474 6.65 -13.82 14.17
CA ASN A 474 8.07 -13.47 14.21
C ASN A 474 8.30 -11.98 14.53
N PHE A 475 7.42 -11.07 14.10
CA PHE A 475 7.47 -9.65 14.48
C PHE A 475 7.19 -9.42 15.97
N MET A 476 6.28 -10.20 16.58
CA MET A 476 6.07 -10.17 18.04
C MET A 476 7.35 -10.51 18.81
N ILE A 477 8.20 -11.43 18.31
CA ILE A 477 9.50 -11.71 18.92
C ILE A 477 10.37 -10.44 18.89
N LEU A 478 10.47 -9.75 17.76
CA LEU A 478 11.26 -8.50 17.63
C LEU A 478 10.74 -7.37 18.54
N MET A 479 9.42 -7.19 18.63
CA MET A 479 8.78 -6.22 19.52
C MET A 479 9.01 -6.52 21.02
N SER A 480 9.31 -7.76 21.38
CA SER A 480 9.56 -8.18 22.77
C SER A 480 11.03 -8.09 23.21
N VAL A 481 11.91 -7.58 22.35
CA VAL A 481 13.36 -7.51 22.59
C VAL A 481 13.71 -6.43 23.62
N GLY A 482 14.42 -6.84 24.67
CA GLY A 482 14.82 -5.95 25.75
C GLY A 482 15.78 -6.60 26.73
N PHE A 483 16.15 -5.86 27.77
CA PHE A 483 17.06 -6.33 28.80
C PHE A 483 16.65 -5.84 30.19
N TYR A 484 17.10 -6.57 31.22
CA TYR A 484 16.85 -6.24 32.62
C TYR A 484 18.10 -5.62 33.24
N GLU A 485 17.94 -4.50 33.92
CA GLU A 485 18.97 -3.81 34.67
C GLU A 485 18.87 -4.14 36.16
N ASP A 486 19.83 -4.94 36.62
CA ASP A 486 19.92 -5.54 37.96
C ASP A 486 20.91 -4.83 38.90
N ARG A 487 21.69 -3.89 38.38
CA ARG A 487 22.83 -3.27 39.06
C ARG A 487 22.80 -1.76 38.84
N ARG A 488 22.41 -1.03 39.88
CA ARG A 488 22.24 0.44 39.88
C ARG A 488 23.00 1.16 40.99
N LEU A 489 23.31 0.47 42.08
CA LEU A 489 24.01 1.05 43.23
C LEU A 489 25.50 1.19 42.91
N LEU A 490 25.91 2.39 42.48
CA LEU A 490 27.30 2.74 42.23
C LEU A 490 27.97 3.17 43.56
N ILE A 491 28.80 2.31 44.14
CA ILE A 491 29.55 2.60 45.37
C ILE A 491 31.03 2.43 45.07
N ASN A 492 31.81 3.51 45.21
CA ASN A 492 33.25 3.55 44.90
C ASN A 492 33.55 2.97 43.50
N GLU A 493 32.87 3.53 42.48
CA GLU A 493 32.93 3.15 41.06
C GLU A 493 32.50 1.71 40.73
N LYS A 494 32.06 0.91 41.72
CA LYS A 494 31.61 -0.47 41.54
C LYS A 494 30.08 -0.57 41.58
N LEU A 495 29.54 -1.32 40.63
CA LEU A 495 28.10 -1.53 40.43
C LEU A 495 27.61 -2.74 41.23
N TYR A 496 26.91 -2.48 42.33
CA TYR A 496 26.28 -3.49 43.19
C TYR A 496 24.85 -3.80 42.73
N ARG A 497 24.43 -5.05 43.01
CA ARG A 497 23.09 -5.53 42.65
C ARG A 497 22.06 -4.87 43.56
N ASP A 498 21.03 -4.29 42.94
CA ASP A 498 19.93 -3.67 43.66
C ASP A 498 18.83 -4.70 43.97
N ALA A 499 17.89 -4.38 44.88
CA ALA A 499 16.69 -5.17 45.08
C ALA A 499 15.61 -4.89 44.00
N THR A 500 15.75 -3.78 43.26
CA THR A 500 14.98 -3.52 42.03
C THR A 500 15.61 -4.19 40.81
N VAL A 501 14.78 -4.54 39.82
CA VAL A 501 15.22 -4.93 38.49
C VAL A 501 14.31 -4.27 37.46
N VAL A 502 14.83 -3.31 36.70
CA VAL A 502 14.04 -2.55 35.71
C VAL A 502 14.22 -3.14 34.31
N TYR A 503 13.12 -3.33 33.60
CA TYR A 503 13.13 -3.71 32.18
C TYR A 503 13.31 -2.47 31.29
N HIS A 504 14.22 -2.57 30.32
CA HIS A 504 14.40 -1.59 29.26
C HIS A 504 14.18 -2.25 27.90
N PHE A 505 13.39 -1.60 27.04
CA PHE A 505 13.27 -1.96 25.63
C PHE A 505 14.58 -1.63 24.88
N ASP A 506 15.06 -2.55 24.05
CA ASP A 506 16.35 -2.39 23.38
C ASP A 506 16.18 -1.59 22.07
N TRP A 507 16.19 -0.26 22.17
CA TRP A 507 16.01 0.66 21.04
C TRP A 507 16.92 0.40 19.82
N ARG A 508 18.02 -0.33 19.98
CA ARG A 508 18.91 -0.77 18.89
C ARG A 508 18.24 -1.77 17.94
N ILE A 509 17.11 -2.38 18.33
CA ILE A 509 16.34 -3.29 17.48
C ILE A 509 15.47 -2.55 16.44
N VAL A 510 15.18 -1.26 16.64
CA VAL A 510 14.21 -0.52 15.82
C VAL A 510 14.59 -0.43 14.33
N PRO A 511 15.85 -0.16 13.93
CA PRO A 511 16.25 -0.23 12.51
C PRO A 511 16.03 -1.62 11.89
N TRP A 512 16.24 -2.67 12.68
CA TRP A 512 16.00 -4.05 12.26
C TRP A 512 14.51 -4.43 12.19
N MET A 513 13.66 -3.79 12.99
CA MET A 513 12.20 -3.86 12.81
C MET A 513 11.74 -3.16 11.52
N VAL A 514 12.30 -2.00 11.17
CA VAL A 514 12.00 -1.30 9.91
C VAL A 514 12.43 -2.14 8.72
N TYR A 515 13.62 -2.75 8.77
CA TYR A 515 14.06 -3.77 7.83
C TYR A 515 13.05 -4.92 7.75
N TYR A 516 12.66 -5.53 8.88
CA TYR A 516 11.69 -6.62 8.89
C TYR A 516 10.32 -6.25 8.28
N ILE A 517 9.84 -5.01 8.48
CA ILE A 517 8.57 -4.52 7.91
C ILE A 517 8.68 -4.34 6.38
N PHE A 518 9.81 -3.85 5.85
CA PHE A 518 10.05 -3.85 4.39
C PHE A 518 10.00 -5.28 3.83
N GLY A 519 10.64 -6.22 4.53
CA GLY A 519 10.61 -7.65 4.19
C GLY A 519 9.21 -8.25 4.20
N TRP A 520 8.39 -7.93 5.21
CA TRP A 520 6.99 -8.33 5.29
C TRP A 520 6.23 -7.87 4.04
N ILE A 521 6.34 -6.59 3.67
CA ILE A 521 5.65 -6.02 2.50
C ILE A 521 6.09 -6.73 1.21
N TRP A 522 7.40 -6.96 1.03
CA TRP A 522 7.93 -7.67 -0.14
C TRP A 522 7.41 -9.12 -0.22
N ILE A 523 7.49 -9.88 0.88
CA ILE A 523 7.01 -11.26 0.95
C ILE A 523 5.50 -11.36 0.70
N MET A 524 4.70 -10.44 1.26
CA MET A 524 3.25 -10.41 1.07
C MET A 524 2.82 -9.98 -0.33
N GLU A 525 3.70 -9.33 -1.10
CA GLU A 525 3.42 -8.91 -2.47
C GLU A 525 3.88 -9.91 -3.54
N ILE A 526 4.79 -10.84 -3.22
CA ILE A 526 5.15 -11.94 -4.13
C ILE A 526 3.92 -12.75 -4.59
N PRO A 527 2.98 -13.17 -3.71
CA PRO A 527 1.70 -13.77 -4.13
C PRO A 527 0.94 -12.91 -5.15
N THR A 528 0.82 -11.61 -4.90
CA THR A 528 0.12 -10.65 -5.76
C THR A 528 0.81 -10.49 -7.12
N ALA A 529 2.14 -10.45 -7.13
CA ALA A 529 2.98 -10.32 -8.32
C ALA A 529 2.90 -11.58 -9.19
N CYS A 530 2.90 -12.78 -8.58
CA CYS A 530 2.61 -14.03 -9.26
C CYS A 530 1.21 -14.02 -9.87
N GLY A 531 0.18 -13.60 -9.12
CA GLY A 531 -1.20 -13.50 -9.63
C GLY A 531 -1.34 -12.56 -10.84
N GLN A 532 -0.66 -11.41 -10.82
CA GLN A 532 -0.61 -10.47 -11.95
C GLN A 532 0.12 -11.08 -13.15
N PHE A 533 1.28 -11.73 -12.95
CA PHE A 533 2.02 -12.40 -14.03
C PHE A 533 1.21 -13.55 -14.67
N LEU A 534 0.56 -14.39 -13.86
CA LEU A 534 -0.31 -15.46 -14.34
C LEU A 534 -1.50 -14.91 -15.15
N THR A 535 -2.09 -13.81 -14.69
CA THR A 535 -3.20 -13.15 -15.39
C THR A 535 -2.72 -12.57 -16.72
N SER A 536 -1.58 -11.87 -16.76
CA SER A 536 -0.96 -11.46 -18.03
C SER A 536 -0.75 -12.66 -18.98
N PHE A 537 -0.17 -13.75 -18.48
CA PHE A 537 0.19 -14.92 -19.29
C PHE A 537 -1.05 -15.58 -19.93
N GLY A 538 -2.11 -15.81 -19.15
CA GLY A 538 -3.37 -16.35 -19.67
C GLY A 538 -4.00 -15.45 -20.72
N VAL A 539 -4.13 -14.15 -20.41
CA VAL A 539 -4.78 -13.17 -21.30
C VAL A 539 -4.00 -12.97 -22.60
N ILE A 540 -2.67 -12.93 -22.57
CA ILE A 540 -1.81 -12.88 -23.76
C ILE A 540 -1.99 -14.17 -24.59
N SER A 541 -2.00 -15.33 -23.93
CA SER A 541 -2.19 -16.64 -24.59
C SER A 541 -3.55 -16.75 -25.29
N TRP A 542 -4.60 -16.11 -24.78
CA TRP A 542 -5.93 -16.07 -25.39
C TRP A 542 -6.10 -14.93 -26.40
N TYR A 543 -5.44 -13.79 -26.22
CA TYR A 543 -5.49 -12.69 -27.18
C TYR A 543 -4.91 -13.11 -28.53
N PHE A 544 -3.72 -13.73 -28.54
CA PHE A 544 -3.07 -14.17 -29.79
C PHE A 544 -3.57 -15.54 -30.32
N MET A 545 -4.76 -15.97 -29.90
CA MET A 545 -5.52 -17.01 -30.61
C MET A 545 -6.39 -16.38 -31.69
N LYS A 546 -6.24 -16.89 -32.92
CA LYS A 546 -7.03 -16.49 -34.10
C LYS A 546 -8.51 -16.80 -33.87
N LYS A 547 -9.40 -15.95 -34.41
CA LYS A 547 -10.85 -16.21 -34.40
C LYS A 547 -11.26 -17.28 -35.40
N ASP A 548 -12.24 -18.09 -35.01
CA ASP A 548 -13.07 -18.85 -35.95
C ASP A 548 -14.40 -18.10 -36.14
N GLY A 549 -14.43 -17.16 -37.09
CA GLY A 549 -15.57 -16.27 -37.28
C GLY A 549 -15.63 -15.18 -36.19
N PRO A 550 -16.76 -14.98 -35.48
CA PRO A 550 -16.88 -13.97 -34.44
C PRO A 550 -16.37 -14.42 -33.05
N TYR A 551 -15.97 -15.69 -32.88
CA TYR A 551 -15.63 -16.27 -31.58
C TYR A 551 -14.21 -16.86 -31.55
N LYS A 552 -13.65 -16.98 -30.34
CA LYS A 552 -12.41 -17.73 -30.08
C LYS A 552 -12.74 -19.13 -29.57
N THR A 553 -12.51 -20.10 -30.43
CA THR A 553 -12.71 -21.54 -30.21
C THR A 553 -11.55 -22.17 -29.43
N GLY A 554 -10.34 -21.66 -29.63
CA GLY A 554 -9.15 -22.07 -28.89
C GLY A 554 -9.25 -21.67 -27.41
N VAL A 555 -9.05 -22.65 -26.53
CA VAL A 555 -8.80 -22.43 -25.11
C VAL A 555 -7.45 -23.07 -24.77
N PRO A 556 -6.47 -22.30 -24.24
CA PRO A 556 -5.21 -22.89 -23.81
C PRO A 556 -5.46 -23.81 -22.60
N PRO A 557 -5.03 -25.09 -22.60
CA PRO A 557 -5.28 -26.00 -21.50
C PRO A 557 -4.42 -25.64 -20.28
N LEU A 558 -5.05 -25.51 -19.10
CA LEU A 558 -4.41 -25.20 -17.82
C LEU A 558 -3.43 -24.00 -17.83
N PRO A 559 -3.82 -22.79 -18.30
CA PRO A 559 -2.91 -21.65 -18.43
C PRO A 559 -2.19 -21.24 -17.14
N PRO A 560 -2.80 -21.29 -15.93
CA PRO A 560 -2.09 -21.04 -14.69
C PRO A 560 -0.89 -21.97 -14.43
N VAL A 561 -0.92 -23.20 -14.93
CA VAL A 561 0.16 -24.18 -14.70
C VAL A 561 1.36 -23.85 -15.58
N TYR A 562 1.13 -23.64 -16.88
CA TYR A 562 2.19 -23.24 -17.81
C TYR A 562 2.75 -21.85 -17.48
N GLY A 563 1.89 -20.90 -17.14
CA GLY A 563 2.31 -19.57 -16.68
C GLY A 563 3.10 -19.62 -15.37
N ALA A 564 2.80 -20.55 -14.46
CA ALA A 564 3.58 -20.72 -13.23
C ALA A 564 4.95 -21.33 -13.51
N LEU A 565 5.04 -22.28 -14.45
CA LEU A 565 6.30 -22.88 -14.87
C LEU A 565 7.19 -21.85 -15.58
N ASP A 566 6.69 -21.12 -16.57
CA ASP A 566 7.44 -20.04 -17.23
C ASP A 566 7.82 -18.91 -16.26
N GLY A 567 6.90 -18.57 -15.35
CA GLY A 567 7.11 -17.58 -14.30
C GLY A 567 8.23 -17.96 -13.33
N VAL A 568 8.34 -19.24 -12.95
CA VAL A 568 9.40 -19.74 -12.06
C VAL A 568 10.73 -19.99 -12.80
N MET A 569 10.68 -20.55 -14.00
CA MET A 569 11.88 -20.97 -14.75
C MET A 569 12.62 -19.81 -15.43
N TYR A 570 11.88 -18.84 -15.97
CA TYR A 570 12.46 -17.73 -16.73
C TYR A 570 12.28 -16.37 -16.03
N HIS A 571 11.09 -16.08 -15.50
CA HIS A 571 10.73 -14.71 -15.11
C HIS A 571 10.73 -14.42 -13.60
N ALA A 572 11.23 -15.35 -12.78
CA ALA A 572 11.20 -15.26 -11.32
C ALA A 572 11.92 -14.02 -10.78
N GLY A 573 13.03 -13.60 -11.41
CA GLY A 573 13.72 -12.36 -11.07
C GLY A 573 12.83 -11.12 -11.26
N SER A 574 12.07 -11.07 -12.35
CA SER A 574 11.17 -9.95 -12.67
C SER A 574 9.94 -9.92 -11.76
N VAL A 575 9.42 -11.07 -11.36
CA VAL A 575 8.33 -11.18 -10.38
C VAL A 575 8.80 -10.73 -8.99
N LEU A 576 9.99 -11.15 -8.55
CA LEU A 576 10.58 -10.68 -7.29
C LEU A 576 10.88 -9.17 -7.30
N LEU A 577 11.40 -8.63 -8.42
CA LEU A 577 11.70 -7.21 -8.57
C LEU A 577 10.43 -6.35 -8.65
N GLY A 578 9.40 -6.83 -9.35
CA GLY A 578 8.08 -6.22 -9.37
C GLY A 578 7.46 -6.18 -7.97
N ALA A 579 7.50 -7.30 -7.22
CA ALA A 579 7.05 -7.35 -5.83
C ALA A 579 7.83 -6.41 -4.89
N ALA A 580 9.08 -6.09 -5.19
CA ALA A 580 9.89 -5.13 -4.42
C ALA A 580 9.51 -3.67 -4.69
N ILE A 581 9.12 -3.33 -5.93
CA ILE A 581 8.94 -1.93 -6.39
C ILE A 581 7.46 -1.52 -6.43
N ILE A 582 6.59 -2.37 -6.98
CA ILE A 582 5.17 -2.04 -7.23
C ILE A 582 4.42 -1.59 -5.97
N PRO A 583 4.56 -2.17 -4.75
CA PRO A 583 3.68 -1.80 -3.63
C PRO A 583 3.92 -0.37 -3.15
N TRP A 584 5.17 0.10 -3.11
CA TRP A 584 5.53 1.48 -2.74
C TRP A 584 4.98 2.50 -3.74
N VAL A 585 5.04 2.18 -5.03
CA VAL A 585 4.54 3.05 -6.10
C VAL A 585 3.01 2.98 -6.19
N ARG A 586 2.39 1.83 -5.87
CA ARG A 586 0.93 1.64 -5.78
C ARG A 586 0.34 2.56 -4.71
N ILE A 587 0.97 2.70 -3.55
CA ILE A 587 0.50 3.61 -2.48
C ILE A 587 0.33 5.04 -3.03
N LEU A 588 1.34 5.55 -3.73
CA LEU A 588 1.28 6.89 -4.32
C LEU A 588 0.20 7.01 -5.40
N ARG A 589 0.10 6.03 -6.33
CA ARG A 589 -0.95 5.99 -7.36
C ARG A 589 -2.36 5.92 -6.77
N VAL A 590 -2.58 5.15 -5.71
CA VAL A 590 -3.89 5.07 -5.05
C VAL A 590 -4.21 6.39 -4.37
N PHE A 591 -3.25 7.08 -3.74
CA PHE A 591 -3.51 8.39 -3.15
C PHE A 591 -3.91 9.44 -4.20
N THR A 592 -3.20 9.60 -5.31
CA THR A 592 -3.59 10.60 -6.32
C THR A 592 -4.89 10.25 -7.03
N TRP A 593 -5.15 8.96 -7.27
CA TRP A 593 -6.42 8.51 -7.84
C TRP A 593 -7.58 8.73 -6.88
N VAL A 594 -7.44 8.46 -5.58
CA VAL A 594 -8.45 8.80 -4.58
C VAL A 594 -8.64 10.32 -4.48
N GLU A 595 -7.58 11.13 -4.54
CA GLU A 595 -7.69 12.59 -4.54
C GLU A 595 -8.48 13.13 -5.74
N ASP A 596 -8.28 12.56 -6.94
CA ASP A 596 -8.99 12.97 -8.15
C ASP A 596 -10.45 12.45 -8.18
N GLU A 597 -10.67 11.18 -7.84
CA GLU A 597 -11.99 10.52 -7.83
C GLU A 597 -12.89 10.95 -6.65
N SER A 598 -12.33 11.60 -5.62
CA SER A 598 -13.08 12.14 -4.47
C SER A 598 -13.58 13.57 -4.66
N VAL A 599 -13.09 14.31 -5.67
CA VAL A 599 -13.46 15.71 -5.89
C VAL A 599 -14.56 15.79 -6.95
N PRO A 600 -15.78 16.27 -6.61
CA PRO A 600 -16.83 16.45 -7.60
C PRO A 600 -16.45 17.52 -8.63
N ASN A 601 -16.81 17.30 -9.90
CA ASN A 601 -16.75 18.33 -10.93
C ASN A 601 -17.76 19.47 -10.64
N GLU A 602 -17.59 20.64 -11.26
CA GLU A 602 -18.44 21.81 -10.98
C GLU A 602 -19.89 21.66 -11.52
N ASP A 603 -20.08 20.77 -12.49
CA ASP A 603 -21.36 20.37 -13.07
C ASP A 603 -22.01 19.15 -12.39
N ALA A 604 -21.28 18.47 -11.50
CA ALA A 604 -21.60 17.16 -10.92
C ALA A 604 -22.99 17.04 -10.25
N ALA A 605 -23.62 15.88 -10.43
CA ALA A 605 -24.85 15.50 -9.75
C ALA A 605 -24.74 14.08 -9.20
N CYS A 606 -25.15 13.89 -7.93
CA CYS A 606 -25.18 12.59 -7.25
C CYS A 606 -26.56 11.94 -7.32
N CYS A 607 -27.63 12.72 -7.47
CA CYS A 607 -29.00 12.25 -7.55
C CYS A 607 -29.66 12.68 -8.86
N PRO A 608 -30.60 11.87 -9.41
CA PRO A 608 -31.48 12.27 -10.51
C PRO A 608 -32.17 13.62 -10.24
N GLN A 609 -32.48 14.37 -11.30
CA GLN A 609 -33.01 15.74 -11.20
C GLN A 609 -34.43 15.79 -10.57
N ASP A 610 -35.13 14.66 -10.60
CA ASP A 610 -36.45 14.38 -10.05
C ASP A 610 -36.43 13.86 -8.59
N ALA A 611 -35.26 13.66 -7.98
CA ALA A 611 -35.09 13.08 -6.63
C ALA A 611 -35.53 13.98 -5.44
N GLY A 612 -36.47 14.90 -5.67
CA GLY A 612 -37.11 15.75 -4.67
C GLY A 612 -36.17 16.71 -3.94
N ALA A 613 -36.68 17.31 -2.86
CA ALA A 613 -35.94 18.31 -2.08
C ALA A 613 -34.64 17.76 -1.47
N LEU A 614 -34.61 16.48 -1.08
CA LEU A 614 -33.40 15.84 -0.53
C LEU A 614 -32.33 15.64 -1.61
N GLY A 615 -32.69 15.12 -2.80
CA GLY A 615 -31.78 15.00 -3.93
C GLY A 615 -31.29 16.36 -4.43
N GLY A 616 -32.15 17.38 -4.44
CA GLY A 616 -31.77 18.77 -4.73
C GLY A 616 -30.73 19.33 -3.75
N ALA A 617 -30.93 19.11 -2.44
CA ALA A 617 -29.98 19.52 -1.40
C ALA A 617 -28.63 18.79 -1.50
N LEU A 618 -28.65 17.47 -1.78
CA LEU A 618 -27.43 16.68 -1.99
C LEU A 618 -26.67 17.13 -3.25
N ASN A 619 -27.37 17.37 -4.36
CA ASN A 619 -26.77 17.92 -5.59
C ASN A 619 -26.17 19.32 -5.38
N ALA A 620 -26.85 20.20 -4.63
CA ALA A 620 -26.30 21.52 -4.27
C ALA A 620 -25.05 21.41 -3.38
N CYS A 621 -25.05 20.45 -2.44
CA CYS A 621 -23.88 20.15 -1.60
C CYS A 621 -22.69 19.66 -2.44
N CYS A 622 -22.92 18.75 -3.39
CA CYS A 622 -21.88 18.26 -4.33
C CYS A 622 -21.21 19.41 -5.08
N LYS A 623 -21.99 20.34 -5.64
CA LYS A 623 -21.46 21.48 -6.43
C LYS A 623 -20.73 22.50 -5.55
N CYS A 624 -21.19 22.71 -4.32
CA CYS A 624 -20.51 23.57 -3.35
C CYS A 624 -19.15 23.00 -2.93
N ILE A 625 -19.08 21.70 -2.63
CA ILE A 625 -17.83 20.98 -2.31
C ILE A 625 -16.91 20.96 -3.54
N GLY A 626 -17.43 20.57 -4.70
CA GLY A 626 -16.70 20.53 -5.97
C GLY A 626 -16.05 21.87 -6.31
N GLY A 627 -16.82 22.95 -6.32
CA GLY A 627 -16.32 24.31 -6.61
C GLY A 627 -15.42 24.94 -5.54
N LEU A 628 -15.23 24.29 -4.38
CA LEU A 628 -14.21 24.64 -3.38
C LEU A 628 -12.96 23.78 -3.56
N CYS A 629 -13.14 22.47 -3.68
CA CYS A 629 -12.06 21.49 -3.85
C CYS A 629 -11.36 21.64 -5.22
N SER A 630 -12.08 21.95 -6.31
CA SER A 630 -11.52 22.15 -7.66
C SER A 630 -10.37 23.15 -7.64
N LYS A 631 -10.55 24.28 -6.94
CA LYS A 631 -9.57 25.37 -6.79
C LYS A 631 -8.36 24.96 -5.97
N VAL A 632 -8.57 24.20 -4.89
CA VAL A 632 -7.47 23.67 -4.05
C VAL A 632 -6.66 22.61 -4.80
N THR A 633 -7.33 21.69 -5.50
CA THR A 633 -6.68 20.63 -6.28
C THR A 633 -5.96 21.19 -7.51
N ALA A 634 -6.53 22.17 -8.21
CA ALA A 634 -5.86 22.87 -9.31
C ALA A 634 -4.59 23.59 -8.85
N ALA A 635 -4.66 24.35 -7.75
CA ALA A 635 -3.49 25.00 -7.15
C ALA A 635 -2.42 23.99 -6.71
N ARG A 636 -2.82 22.84 -6.14
CA ARG A 636 -1.89 21.77 -5.77
C ARG A 636 -1.28 21.06 -6.98
N LYS A 637 -2.04 20.79 -8.05
CA LYS A 637 -1.52 20.20 -9.29
C LYS A 637 -0.51 21.11 -9.98
N ALA A 638 -0.73 22.42 -9.98
CA ALA A 638 0.24 23.42 -10.47
C ALA A 638 1.53 23.50 -9.64
N CYS A 639 1.52 23.05 -8.38
CA CYS A 639 2.67 23.02 -7.47
C CYS A 639 3.25 21.60 -7.26
N SER A 640 2.77 20.59 -7.98
CA SER A 640 3.21 19.20 -7.83
C SER A 640 4.51 18.93 -8.61
N PRO A 641 5.52 18.23 -8.06
CA PRO A 641 6.71 17.87 -8.81
C PRO A 641 6.37 17.01 -10.04
N ALA A 642 7.09 17.22 -11.15
CA ALA A 642 6.89 16.46 -12.40
C ALA A 642 7.11 14.93 -12.30
N CYS A 643 7.60 14.42 -11.16
CA CYS A 643 7.62 12.99 -10.85
C CYS A 643 6.23 12.41 -10.48
N CYS A 644 5.27 13.28 -10.15
CA CYS A 644 3.96 12.94 -9.58
C CYS A 644 2.78 13.21 -10.53
N THR A 645 3.04 13.73 -11.74
CA THR A 645 2.02 14.03 -12.75
C THR A 645 1.89 12.94 -13.80
N ASN A 646 0.72 12.85 -14.43
CA ASN A 646 0.47 11.98 -15.59
C ASN A 646 1.03 12.60 -16.90
N THR A 647 1.66 13.78 -16.84
CA THR A 647 2.14 14.52 -18.00
C THR A 647 3.47 13.97 -18.52
N THR A 648 3.58 13.87 -19.84
CA THR A 648 4.82 13.52 -20.55
C THR A 648 5.50 14.81 -21.05
N GLU A 649 6.45 15.35 -20.30
CA GLU A 649 7.18 16.54 -20.73
C GLU A 649 8.45 16.17 -21.53
N PRO A 650 8.69 16.78 -22.71
CA PRO A 650 9.91 16.56 -23.46
C PRO A 650 11.09 17.22 -22.75
N ARG A 651 12.05 16.41 -22.29
CA ARG A 651 13.25 16.89 -21.60
C ARG A 651 14.30 17.33 -22.61
N SER A 652 15.19 18.25 -22.21
CA SER A 652 16.19 18.86 -23.09
C SER A 652 17.28 17.90 -23.62
N ASP A 653 17.35 16.67 -23.10
CA ASP A 653 18.19 15.57 -23.59
C ASP A 653 17.44 14.60 -24.53
N GLY A 654 16.22 14.96 -24.96
CA GLY A 654 15.39 14.15 -25.86
C GLY A 654 14.69 12.95 -25.20
N LEU A 655 14.89 12.75 -23.89
CA LEU A 655 14.22 11.71 -23.12
C LEU A 655 12.86 12.20 -22.61
N LEU A 656 11.86 11.31 -22.55
CA LEU A 656 10.53 11.70 -22.08
C LEU A 656 10.50 11.74 -20.55
N SER A 657 10.38 12.95 -19.98
CA SER A 657 10.14 13.13 -18.54
C SER A 657 8.77 12.55 -18.21
N THR A 658 8.77 11.47 -17.45
CA THR A 658 7.60 10.61 -17.24
C THR A 658 7.40 10.37 -15.76
N GLY A 659 6.20 10.65 -15.25
CA GLY A 659 5.86 10.50 -13.84
C GLY A 659 6.15 9.09 -13.34
N CYS A 660 7.13 8.97 -12.42
CA CYS A 660 7.65 7.70 -11.90
C CYS A 660 6.54 6.79 -11.33
N MET A 661 5.43 7.40 -10.86
CA MET A 661 4.24 6.73 -10.36
C MET A 661 3.59 5.76 -11.35
N TYR A 662 3.43 6.16 -12.60
CA TYR A 662 2.64 5.39 -13.58
C TYR A 662 3.50 4.40 -14.38
N ARG A 663 4.80 4.71 -14.52
CA ARG A 663 5.80 3.79 -15.10
C ARG A 663 5.81 2.43 -14.40
N TYR A 664 5.95 2.42 -13.07
CA TYR A 664 6.09 1.17 -12.31
C TYR A 664 4.71 0.60 -11.92
N SER A 665 4.11 -0.11 -12.87
CA SER A 665 2.78 -0.70 -12.76
C SER A 665 2.75 -2.21 -13.07
N LYS A 666 1.63 -2.85 -12.74
CA LYS A 666 1.31 -4.25 -13.06
C LYS A 666 1.48 -4.54 -14.58
N ASN A 667 1.22 -3.55 -15.43
CA ASN A 667 1.22 -3.65 -16.89
C ASN A 667 2.63 -3.88 -17.47
N ALA A 668 3.69 -3.71 -16.66
CA ALA A 668 5.06 -4.11 -17.01
C ALA A 668 5.17 -5.62 -17.33
N TYR A 669 4.41 -6.49 -16.64
CA TYR A 669 4.47 -7.94 -16.88
C TYR A 669 4.04 -8.33 -18.30
N ASN A 670 3.22 -7.51 -18.96
CA ASN A 670 2.77 -7.76 -20.34
C ASN A 670 3.96 -7.66 -21.32
N ASP A 671 4.83 -6.66 -21.14
CA ASP A 671 6.06 -6.50 -21.93
C ASP A 671 7.13 -7.52 -21.54
N VAL A 672 7.21 -7.93 -20.27
CA VAL A 672 8.06 -9.07 -19.83
C VAL A 672 7.66 -10.35 -20.57
N ILE A 673 6.37 -10.67 -20.66
CA ILE A 673 5.89 -11.92 -21.28
C ILE A 673 5.96 -11.89 -22.81
N ILE A 674 5.73 -10.74 -23.46
CA ILE A 674 5.78 -10.65 -24.92
C ILE A 674 7.22 -10.45 -25.44
N ARG A 675 8.08 -9.69 -24.77
CA ARG A 675 9.46 -9.40 -25.22
C ARG A 675 10.57 -10.18 -24.48
N SER A 676 10.26 -10.93 -23.43
CA SER A 676 11.26 -11.59 -22.55
C SER A 676 12.34 -10.62 -22.04
N GLN A 677 11.91 -9.49 -21.45
CA GLN A 677 12.80 -8.37 -21.04
C GLN A 677 12.85 -8.16 -19.53
N HIS A 678 13.88 -7.45 -19.08
CA HIS A 678 14.04 -6.95 -17.72
C HIS A 678 12.88 -6.02 -17.29
N PHE A 679 12.37 -6.18 -16.07
CA PHE A 679 11.18 -5.51 -15.54
C PHE A 679 11.27 -3.97 -15.63
N LEU A 680 12.46 -3.39 -15.39
CA LEU A 680 12.66 -1.94 -15.42
C LEU A 680 12.57 -1.35 -16.84
N GLU A 681 12.97 -2.11 -17.86
CA GLU A 681 12.80 -1.74 -19.27
C GLU A 681 11.38 -2.02 -19.75
N ALA A 682 10.85 -3.19 -19.41
CA ALA A 682 9.48 -3.61 -19.69
C ALA A 682 8.46 -2.58 -19.17
N SER A 683 8.65 -2.06 -17.95
CA SER A 683 7.81 -1.00 -17.38
C SER A 683 7.81 0.29 -18.19
N GLN A 684 8.97 0.72 -18.72
CA GLN A 684 9.09 1.91 -19.56
C GLN A 684 8.45 1.70 -20.94
N ARG A 685 8.71 0.54 -21.55
CA ARG A 685 8.17 0.19 -22.87
C ARG A 685 6.66 0.00 -22.83
N ALA A 686 6.12 -0.57 -21.75
CA ALA A 686 4.68 -0.71 -21.55
C ALA A 686 3.98 0.64 -21.33
N PHE A 687 4.55 1.50 -20.47
CA PHE A 687 4.04 2.86 -20.25
C PHE A 687 4.00 3.69 -21.54
N LEU A 688 5.06 3.63 -22.35
CA LEU A 688 5.14 4.33 -23.63
C LEU A 688 4.19 3.77 -24.69
N LEU A 689 3.86 2.46 -24.64
CA LEU A 689 2.91 1.84 -25.55
C LEU A 689 1.47 2.25 -25.21
N ALA A 690 1.10 2.22 -23.92
CA ALA A 690 -0.22 2.67 -23.45
C ALA A 690 -0.43 4.20 -23.56
N HIS A 691 0.63 4.99 -23.77
CA HIS A 691 0.52 6.41 -24.13
C HIS A 691 0.29 6.68 -25.63
N LYS A 692 0.38 5.67 -26.51
CA LYS A 692 0.33 5.89 -27.97
C LYS A 692 -1.09 6.02 -28.53
N TYR A 693 -2.07 5.33 -27.93
CA TYR A 693 -3.44 5.22 -28.45
C TYR A 693 -4.43 5.67 -27.37
N ASP A 694 -5.42 6.48 -27.74
CA ASP A 694 -6.16 7.28 -26.75
C ASP A 694 -7.15 6.43 -25.94
N SER A 695 -7.75 5.36 -26.50
CA SER A 695 -8.50 4.40 -25.66
C SER A 695 -7.58 3.71 -24.64
N THR A 696 -6.40 3.25 -25.06
CA THR A 696 -5.47 2.58 -24.12
C THR A 696 -4.96 3.52 -23.03
N ARG A 697 -4.73 4.79 -23.36
CA ARG A 697 -4.35 5.84 -22.40
C ARG A 697 -5.50 6.11 -21.43
N MET A 698 -6.71 6.32 -21.94
CA MET A 698 -7.89 6.68 -21.15
C MET A 698 -8.22 5.62 -20.10
N TYR A 699 -8.21 4.33 -20.47
CA TYR A 699 -8.58 3.25 -19.55
C TYR A 699 -7.42 2.77 -18.67
N MET A 700 -6.20 2.59 -19.20
CA MET A 700 -5.08 1.98 -18.46
C MET A 700 -4.28 2.97 -17.59
N LEU A 701 -4.38 4.28 -17.84
CA LEU A 701 -3.48 5.29 -17.25
C LEU A 701 -4.20 6.49 -16.64
N GLU A 702 -5.34 6.92 -17.19
CA GLU A 702 -6.14 8.01 -16.64
C GLU A 702 -7.16 7.55 -15.58
N GLY A 703 -7.09 6.28 -15.13
CA GLY A 703 -7.86 5.75 -14.00
C GLY A 703 -9.33 5.42 -14.28
N LYS A 704 -9.80 5.62 -15.53
CA LYS A 704 -11.21 5.43 -15.96
C LYS A 704 -11.56 3.97 -16.29
N GLY A 705 -10.61 3.04 -16.17
CA GLY A 705 -10.83 1.60 -16.29
C GLY A 705 -11.47 0.97 -15.03
N CYS A 706 -11.26 -0.33 -14.84
CA CYS A 706 -11.84 -1.10 -13.72
C CYS A 706 -11.26 -0.78 -12.32
N GLN A 707 -10.47 0.29 -12.17
CA GLN A 707 -9.84 0.66 -10.90
C GLN A 707 -10.86 1.08 -9.83
N VAL A 708 -11.93 1.80 -10.21
CA VAL A 708 -13.03 2.18 -9.30
C VAL A 708 -13.67 0.95 -8.68
N VAL A 709 -14.06 -0.01 -9.53
CA VAL A 709 -14.63 -1.31 -9.16
C VAL A 709 -13.71 -2.03 -8.17
N THR A 710 -12.43 -2.12 -8.50
CA THR A 710 -11.42 -2.79 -7.70
C THR A 710 -11.28 -2.17 -6.32
N ALA A 711 -11.20 -0.84 -6.23
CA ALA A 711 -11.10 -0.13 -4.95
C ALA A 711 -12.35 -0.35 -4.07
N VAL A 712 -13.55 -0.20 -4.65
CA VAL A 712 -14.83 -0.41 -3.94
C VAL A 712 -14.95 -1.85 -3.44
N GLY A 713 -14.60 -2.85 -4.26
CA GLY A 713 -14.62 -4.26 -3.87
C GLY A 713 -13.62 -4.59 -2.74
N VAL A 714 -12.38 -4.15 -2.86
CA VAL A 714 -11.32 -4.35 -1.85
C VAL A 714 -11.72 -3.76 -0.50
N VAL A 715 -12.17 -2.50 -0.48
CA VAL A 715 -12.58 -1.82 0.77
C VAL A 715 -13.82 -2.48 1.37
N SER A 716 -14.82 -2.83 0.55
CA SER A 716 -16.05 -3.48 1.03
C SER A 716 -15.77 -4.83 1.69
N ILE A 717 -14.99 -5.70 1.05
CA ILE A 717 -14.65 -7.02 1.59
C ILE A 717 -13.74 -6.89 2.83
N GLY A 718 -12.81 -5.93 2.83
CA GLY A 718 -12.00 -5.59 4.00
C GLY A 718 -12.85 -5.17 5.21
N LEU A 719 -13.83 -4.27 5.02
CA LEU A 719 -14.73 -3.81 6.08
C LEU A 719 -15.62 -4.95 6.62
N ILE A 720 -16.11 -5.84 5.75
CA ILE A 720 -16.88 -7.02 6.17
C ILE A 720 -16.00 -7.99 6.99
N GLY A 721 -14.76 -8.23 6.57
CA GLY A 721 -13.79 -9.06 7.31
C GLY A 721 -13.41 -8.48 8.68
N MET A 722 -13.27 -7.15 8.76
CA MET A 722 -13.07 -6.40 10.01
C MET A 722 -14.26 -6.56 10.97
N LEU A 723 -15.48 -6.31 10.47
CA LEU A 723 -16.72 -6.43 11.25
C LEU A 723 -16.95 -7.86 11.74
N PHE A 724 -16.77 -8.86 10.86
CA PHE A 724 -16.84 -10.27 11.22
C PHE A 724 -15.84 -10.61 12.33
N THR A 725 -14.58 -10.20 12.19
CA THR A 725 -13.54 -10.44 13.20
C THR A 725 -13.89 -9.82 14.55
N TYR A 726 -14.36 -8.56 14.55
CA TYR A 726 -14.76 -7.88 15.78
C TYR A 726 -15.94 -8.57 16.46
N LEU A 727 -16.98 -8.96 15.71
CA LEU A 727 -18.16 -9.67 16.23
C LEU A 727 -17.81 -11.06 16.77
N GLN A 728 -16.91 -11.81 16.12
CA GLN A 728 -16.45 -13.11 16.60
C GLN A 728 -15.63 -13.01 17.88
N ILE A 729 -14.79 -11.96 18.03
CA ILE A 729 -14.06 -11.72 19.27
C ILE A 729 -15.04 -11.33 20.39
N MET A 730 -15.88 -10.33 20.17
CA MET A 730 -16.82 -9.83 21.19
C MET A 730 -17.93 -10.82 21.56
N GLY A 731 -18.29 -11.74 20.67
CA GLY A 731 -19.24 -12.82 20.94
C GLY A 731 -18.65 -14.01 21.73
N SER A 732 -17.32 -14.09 21.88
CA SER A 732 -16.65 -15.21 22.54
C SER A 732 -16.16 -14.85 23.95
N GLN A 733 -16.75 -15.50 24.96
CA GLN A 733 -16.30 -15.36 26.36
C GLN A 733 -14.82 -15.75 26.54
N ALA A 734 -14.36 -16.78 25.82
CA ALA A 734 -12.96 -17.23 25.89
C ALA A 734 -11.94 -16.22 25.33
N LEU A 735 -12.38 -15.24 24.53
CA LEU A 735 -11.52 -14.17 24.00
C LEU A 735 -11.67 -12.84 24.76
N THR A 736 -12.72 -12.69 25.57
CA THR A 736 -13.08 -11.44 26.27
C THR A 736 -12.90 -11.48 27.79
N ASP A 737 -12.87 -12.67 28.42
CA ASP A 737 -12.59 -12.82 29.85
C ASP A 737 -11.10 -12.57 30.16
N PRO A 738 -10.73 -11.58 31.00
CA PRO A 738 -9.34 -11.30 31.41
C PRO A 738 -8.57 -12.50 31.99
N THR A 739 -9.28 -13.43 32.63
CA THR A 739 -8.73 -14.63 33.27
C THR A 739 -8.47 -15.77 32.28
N SER A 740 -9.04 -15.69 31.07
CA SER A 740 -8.80 -16.65 30.00
C SER A 740 -7.32 -16.66 29.56
N PRO A 741 -6.75 -17.83 29.20
CA PRO A 741 -5.43 -17.90 28.57
C PRO A 741 -5.42 -17.25 27.17
N THR A 742 -6.55 -17.22 26.46
CA THR A 742 -6.68 -16.68 25.09
C THR A 742 -7.29 -15.28 25.04
N PHE A 743 -7.11 -14.49 26.11
CA PHE A 743 -7.68 -13.15 26.25
C PHE A 743 -7.08 -12.14 25.25
N ILE A 744 -7.94 -11.43 24.51
CA ILE A 744 -7.56 -10.41 23.52
C ILE A 744 -7.68 -9.01 24.15
N ALA A 745 -6.52 -8.42 24.50
CA ALA A 745 -6.46 -7.12 25.16
C ALA A 745 -6.84 -5.93 24.25
N ALA A 746 -6.72 -6.07 22.93
CA ALA A 746 -7.02 -5.03 21.94
C ALA A 746 -7.84 -5.56 20.75
N PRO A 747 -9.15 -5.86 20.92
CA PRO A 747 -9.98 -6.46 19.86
C PRO A 747 -10.05 -5.59 18.59
N ILE A 748 -10.05 -4.26 18.74
CA ILE A 748 -10.02 -3.31 17.61
C ILE A 748 -8.72 -3.44 16.80
N PHE A 749 -7.57 -3.67 17.44
CA PHE A 749 -6.28 -3.84 16.74
C PHE A 749 -6.25 -5.13 15.92
N VAL A 750 -6.80 -6.23 16.46
CA VAL A 750 -6.97 -7.50 15.72
C VAL A 750 -7.92 -7.32 14.53
N ALA A 751 -9.03 -6.60 14.72
CA ALA A 751 -9.98 -6.30 13.64
C ALA A 751 -9.36 -5.42 12.53
N VAL A 752 -8.51 -4.44 12.86
CA VAL A 752 -7.76 -3.63 11.88
C VAL A 752 -6.72 -4.47 11.13
N LEU A 753 -6.04 -5.44 11.77
CA LEU A 753 -5.21 -6.40 11.03
C LEU A 753 -6.05 -7.25 10.07
N ALA A 754 -7.24 -7.69 10.51
CA ALA A 754 -8.18 -8.42 9.67
C ALA A 754 -8.69 -7.60 8.47
N PHE A 755 -8.90 -6.28 8.63
CA PHE A 755 -9.20 -5.38 7.50
C PHE A 755 -8.12 -5.50 6.42
N PHE A 756 -6.85 -5.29 6.78
CA PHE A 756 -5.75 -5.33 5.82
C PHE A 756 -5.55 -6.72 5.21
N LEU A 757 -5.70 -7.78 5.99
CA LEU A 757 -5.63 -9.16 5.50
C LEU A 757 -6.76 -9.47 4.50
N CYS A 758 -8.01 -9.21 4.87
CA CYS A 758 -9.18 -9.47 4.00
C CYS A 758 -9.16 -8.58 2.75
N ALA A 759 -8.73 -7.32 2.86
CA ALA A 759 -8.53 -6.42 1.72
C ALA A 759 -7.42 -6.91 0.77
N HIS A 760 -6.29 -7.37 1.30
CA HIS A 760 -5.17 -7.88 0.48
C HIS A 760 -5.46 -9.26 -0.14
N ILE A 761 -6.32 -10.06 0.47
CA ILE A 761 -6.91 -11.27 -0.14
C ILE A 761 -7.86 -10.86 -1.26
N ALA A 762 -8.83 -9.98 -0.98
CA ALA A 762 -9.80 -9.49 -1.97
C ALA A 762 -9.12 -8.89 -3.20
N TYR A 763 -8.01 -8.15 -3.01
CA TYR A 763 -7.26 -7.54 -4.11
C TYR A 763 -6.86 -8.55 -5.19
N GLY A 764 -6.48 -9.79 -4.84
CA GLY A 764 -6.17 -10.84 -5.82
C GLY A 764 -7.37 -11.24 -6.69
N PHE A 765 -8.59 -11.21 -6.14
CA PHE A 765 -9.83 -11.48 -6.89
C PHE A 765 -10.20 -10.31 -7.79
N LEU A 766 -10.30 -9.09 -7.25
CA LEU A 766 -10.72 -7.93 -8.04
C LEU A 766 -9.71 -7.59 -9.15
N MET A 767 -8.42 -7.80 -8.90
CA MET A 767 -7.36 -7.66 -9.91
C MET A 767 -7.49 -8.63 -11.08
N LEU A 768 -8.21 -9.76 -10.95
CA LEU A 768 -8.41 -10.66 -12.09
C LEU A 768 -9.16 -9.96 -13.23
N PHE A 769 -10.18 -9.14 -12.92
CA PHE A 769 -10.86 -8.31 -13.93
C PHE A 769 -9.96 -7.15 -14.37
N ASP A 770 -9.49 -6.33 -13.43
CA ASP A 770 -8.78 -5.09 -13.69
C ASP A 770 -7.44 -5.27 -14.41
N HIS A 771 -6.77 -6.41 -14.21
CA HIS A 771 -5.56 -6.78 -14.93
C HIS A 771 -5.84 -7.51 -16.25
N THR A 772 -7.00 -8.16 -16.39
CA THR A 772 -7.45 -8.70 -17.68
C THR A 772 -7.77 -7.57 -18.66
N ALA A 773 -8.56 -6.58 -18.24
CA ALA A 773 -8.88 -5.39 -19.01
C ALA A 773 -7.61 -4.69 -19.55
N ASP A 774 -6.69 -4.34 -18.65
CA ASP A 774 -5.43 -3.69 -19.01
C ASP A 774 -4.54 -4.56 -19.93
N THR A 775 -4.58 -5.89 -19.77
CA THR A 775 -3.79 -6.79 -20.64
C THR A 775 -4.41 -6.93 -22.02
N LEU A 776 -5.75 -6.96 -22.14
CA LEU A 776 -6.44 -6.96 -23.43
C LEU A 776 -6.15 -5.68 -24.22
N LEU A 777 -6.24 -4.51 -23.57
CA LEU A 777 -5.89 -3.22 -24.16
C LEU A 777 -4.39 -3.13 -24.53
N TYR A 778 -3.50 -3.64 -23.68
CA TYR A 778 -2.08 -3.76 -24.00
C TYR A 778 -1.85 -4.61 -25.27
N CYS A 779 -2.51 -5.77 -25.37
CA CYS A 779 -2.34 -6.67 -26.51
C CYS A 779 -2.87 -6.06 -27.81
N TYR A 780 -3.96 -5.30 -27.76
CA TYR A 780 -4.43 -4.49 -28.89
C TYR A 780 -3.37 -3.45 -29.34
N ALA A 781 -2.85 -2.63 -28.41
CA ALA A 781 -1.82 -1.64 -28.73
C ALA A 781 -0.51 -2.28 -29.23
N TRP A 782 -0.17 -3.47 -28.72
CA TRP A 782 0.93 -4.28 -29.25
C TRP A 782 0.67 -4.68 -30.70
N ASN A 783 -0.50 -5.26 -30.97
CA ASN A 783 -0.85 -5.83 -32.27
C ASN A 783 -0.89 -4.74 -33.36
N LYS A 784 -1.61 -3.63 -33.11
CA LYS A 784 -1.65 -2.46 -34.02
C LYS A 784 -0.26 -1.83 -34.23
N LYS A 785 0.68 -2.00 -33.28
CA LYS A 785 2.08 -1.61 -33.48
C LYS A 785 2.84 -2.63 -34.35
N PHE A 786 2.71 -3.92 -34.08
CA PHE A 786 3.49 -4.96 -34.74
C PHE A 786 3.09 -5.13 -36.21
N GLU A 787 1.79 -5.12 -36.53
CA GLU A 787 1.29 -5.08 -37.91
C GLU A 787 1.95 -3.95 -38.72
N ARG A 788 1.89 -2.71 -38.19
CA ARG A 788 2.36 -1.50 -38.87
C ARG A 788 3.86 -1.46 -39.18
N TYR A 789 4.71 -2.00 -38.30
CA TYR A 789 6.18 -1.92 -38.44
C TYR A 789 6.83 -3.20 -38.96
N ASN A 790 6.22 -4.36 -38.73
CA ASN A 790 6.84 -5.67 -38.99
C ASN A 790 6.06 -6.52 -40.01
N GLY A 791 4.85 -6.11 -40.43
CA GLY A 791 4.04 -6.87 -41.38
C GLY A 791 3.45 -8.16 -40.79
N GLY A 792 3.12 -8.14 -39.50
CA GLY A 792 2.41 -9.23 -38.84
C GLY A 792 0.96 -9.41 -39.33
N CYS A 793 0.23 -10.32 -38.67
CA CYS A 793 -1.19 -10.56 -38.92
C CYS A 793 -2.05 -9.33 -38.63
N ALA A 794 -3.22 -9.26 -39.28
CA ALA A 794 -4.15 -8.12 -39.16
C ALA A 794 -4.78 -8.05 -37.76
N VAL A 795 -5.00 -6.84 -37.23
CA VAL A 795 -5.58 -6.65 -35.89
C VAL A 795 -6.94 -7.35 -35.73
N GLU A 796 -7.78 -7.36 -36.76
CA GLU A 796 -9.12 -7.95 -36.76
C GLU A 796 -9.11 -9.48 -36.61
N GLU A 797 -8.00 -10.16 -36.93
CA GLU A 797 -7.82 -11.61 -36.80
C GLU A 797 -7.74 -12.06 -35.33
N TYR A 798 -7.33 -11.15 -34.44
CA TYR A 798 -7.10 -11.40 -32.99
C TYR A 798 -7.97 -10.56 -32.04
N LEU A 799 -8.40 -9.35 -32.42
CA LEU A 799 -9.16 -8.43 -31.57
C LEU A 799 -10.56 -8.97 -31.24
N PRO A 800 -10.88 -9.40 -29.99
CA PRO A 800 -12.22 -9.90 -29.66
C PRO A 800 -13.30 -8.83 -29.88
N GLU A 801 -14.47 -9.21 -30.39
CA GLU A 801 -15.53 -8.25 -30.75
C GLU A 801 -16.02 -7.44 -29.53
N SER A 802 -16.02 -8.05 -28.33
CA SER A 802 -16.33 -7.37 -27.07
C SER A 802 -15.39 -6.21 -26.69
N LEU A 803 -14.15 -6.22 -27.21
CA LEU A 803 -13.18 -5.13 -27.04
C LEU A 803 -13.27 -4.11 -28.18
N ARG A 804 -13.88 -4.48 -29.32
CA ARG A 804 -13.92 -3.67 -30.54
C ARG A 804 -14.57 -2.32 -30.30
N ASP A 805 -15.76 -2.29 -29.73
CA ASP A 805 -16.54 -1.07 -29.49
C ASP A 805 -15.80 -0.06 -28.57
N ILE A 806 -14.83 -0.54 -27.78
CA ILE A 806 -13.98 0.25 -26.89
C ILE A 806 -12.76 0.85 -27.62
N VAL A 807 -12.32 0.24 -28.72
CA VAL A 807 -11.16 0.66 -29.53
C VAL A 807 -11.53 1.11 -30.95
N ASP A 808 -12.82 1.18 -31.30
CA ASP A 808 -13.30 1.52 -32.65
C ASP A 808 -12.85 2.93 -33.08
N ALA A 809 -12.79 3.87 -32.13
CA ALA A 809 -12.20 5.19 -32.34
C ALA A 809 -10.69 5.13 -32.68
N ASP A 810 -9.92 4.25 -32.03
CA ASP A 810 -8.52 3.98 -32.38
C ASP A 810 -8.41 3.17 -33.70
N LEU A 811 -9.47 2.57 -34.25
CA LEU A 811 -9.43 1.82 -35.52
C LEU A 811 -9.65 2.72 -36.75
N ASP A 812 -10.60 3.66 -36.68
CA ASP A 812 -10.93 4.55 -37.81
C ASP A 812 -9.92 5.70 -38.01
N GLU A 813 -9.06 6.00 -37.02
CA GLU A 813 -7.92 6.90 -37.22
C GLU A 813 -6.81 6.25 -38.06
N GLU A 814 -6.66 6.71 -39.31
CA GLU A 814 -5.36 6.66 -40.00
C GLU A 814 -4.33 7.36 -39.09
N ASP A 815 -3.39 6.62 -38.46
CA ASP A 815 -2.31 7.11 -37.57
C ASP A 815 -1.43 8.20 -38.26
N GLY A 816 -1.97 9.41 -38.41
CA GLY A 816 -1.42 10.52 -39.16
C GLY A 816 -0.42 11.29 -38.32
N TYR A 817 0.82 11.42 -38.81
CA TYR A 817 1.85 12.17 -38.11
C TYR A 817 1.46 13.66 -38.02
N CYS A 818 1.04 14.10 -36.83
CA CYS A 818 0.78 15.49 -36.47
C CYS A 818 1.88 16.46 -36.98
N PHE A 819 3.13 16.00 -37.01
CA PHE A 819 4.31 16.77 -37.41
C PHE A 819 4.75 16.64 -38.89
N TYR A 820 4.09 15.83 -39.73
CA TYR A 820 4.40 15.74 -41.17
C TYR A 820 3.24 16.08 -42.12
N GLY A 821 2.03 16.30 -41.59
CA GLY A 821 0.86 16.70 -42.40
C GLY A 821 0.86 18.15 -42.91
N GLN A 822 1.73 19.04 -42.41
CA GLN A 822 1.75 20.47 -42.75
C GLN A 822 2.86 20.89 -43.73
N ALA A 823 3.35 19.98 -44.57
CA ALA A 823 4.15 20.38 -45.72
C ALA A 823 3.27 21.21 -46.68
N ARG A 824 3.54 22.52 -46.83
CA ARG A 824 2.90 23.35 -47.85
C ARG A 824 3.12 22.71 -49.24
N PRO A 825 2.15 22.77 -50.16
CA PRO A 825 2.21 22.05 -51.45
C PRO A 825 3.39 22.45 -52.34
N GLU A 826 4.04 23.57 -52.04
CA GLU A 826 5.23 24.11 -52.72
C GLU A 826 6.54 23.35 -52.39
N MET A 827 6.55 22.42 -51.42
CA MET A 827 7.75 21.63 -51.09
C MET A 827 7.86 20.33 -51.90
N TYR A 828 9.06 20.15 -52.49
CA TYR A 828 9.44 19.09 -53.44
C TYR A 828 9.20 17.63 -52.99
N LEU A 829 9.00 17.40 -51.68
CA LEU A 829 8.77 16.06 -51.12
C LEU A 829 7.39 15.47 -51.51
N SER A 830 6.43 16.33 -51.87
CA SER A 830 5.08 15.92 -52.31
C SER A 830 5.09 15.12 -53.62
N THR A 831 6.11 15.30 -54.47
CA THR A 831 6.17 14.69 -55.81
C THR A 831 6.56 13.21 -55.79
N TYR A 832 7.15 12.71 -54.70
CA TYR A 832 7.63 11.32 -54.59
C TYR A 832 6.71 10.41 -53.74
N LEU A 833 5.76 10.97 -52.98
CA LEU A 833 4.78 10.20 -52.23
C LEU A 833 3.59 9.82 -53.14
N GLY A 834 3.74 8.72 -53.87
CA GLY A 834 2.76 8.26 -54.87
C GLY A 834 1.39 7.95 -54.27
N GLY A 835 0.39 8.81 -54.55
CA GLY A 835 -1.00 8.69 -54.08
C GLY A 835 -1.83 7.53 -54.67
N SER A 836 -1.24 6.37 -54.89
CA SER A 836 -1.85 5.24 -55.62
C SER A 836 -2.37 4.11 -54.70
N ARG A 837 -3.31 4.47 -53.82
CA ARG A 837 -4.17 3.50 -53.11
C ARG A 837 -5.65 3.90 -53.01
N ARG A 838 -5.98 5.20 -53.14
CA ARG A 838 -7.33 5.74 -52.86
C ARG A 838 -8.42 5.28 -53.84
N THR A 839 -8.06 4.86 -55.05
CA THR A 839 -9.01 4.54 -56.13
C THR A 839 -9.57 3.11 -56.10
N ARG A 840 -8.99 2.17 -55.33
CA ARG A 840 -9.39 0.75 -55.37
C ARG A 840 -10.59 0.41 -54.48
N MET A 841 -10.55 0.81 -53.20
CA MET A 841 -11.60 0.45 -52.23
C MET A 841 -12.97 1.06 -52.53
N GLN A 842 -13.03 2.21 -53.23
CA GLN A 842 -14.32 2.81 -53.62
C GLN A 842 -15.08 1.98 -54.67
N GLY A 843 -14.41 1.17 -55.50
CA GLY A 843 -15.10 0.26 -56.42
C GLY A 843 -15.75 -0.93 -55.71
N GLU A 844 -15.04 -1.52 -54.74
CA GLU A 844 -15.46 -2.73 -54.04
C GLU A 844 -16.63 -2.48 -53.06
N ARG A 845 -16.75 -1.26 -52.49
CA ARG A 845 -17.93 -0.83 -51.71
C ARG A 845 -19.19 -0.54 -52.56
N VAL A 846 -19.08 -0.44 -53.88
CA VAL A 846 -20.25 -0.29 -54.79
C VAL A 846 -20.76 -1.66 -55.23
N GLN A 847 -19.88 -2.52 -55.76
CA GLN A 847 -20.29 -3.83 -56.30
C GLN A 847 -20.90 -4.78 -55.25
N SER A 848 -20.52 -4.63 -53.98
CA SER A 848 -21.10 -5.40 -52.87
C SER A 848 -22.55 -5.03 -52.57
N LYS A 849 -23.01 -3.82 -52.91
CA LYS A 849 -24.38 -3.35 -52.66
C LYS A 849 -25.40 -3.71 -53.75
N GLU A 850 -24.94 -4.05 -54.95
CA GLU A 850 -25.81 -4.46 -56.07
C GLU A 850 -26.13 -5.96 -56.10
N ARG A 851 -25.46 -6.78 -55.27
CA ARG A 851 -25.54 -8.25 -55.34
C ARG A 851 -26.59 -8.91 -54.43
N THR A 852 -27.35 -8.13 -53.66
CA THR A 852 -28.43 -8.61 -52.76
C THR A 852 -29.77 -7.93 -53.05
N GLY A 853 -30.24 -8.03 -54.30
CA GLY A 853 -31.58 -7.61 -54.71
C GLY A 853 -32.24 -8.71 -55.55
N GLY A 854 -33.28 -9.37 -55.02
CA GLY A 854 -33.83 -10.59 -55.64
C GLY A 854 -35.23 -11.00 -55.18
N SER A 855 -36.25 -10.38 -55.78
CA SER A 855 -37.66 -10.82 -55.89
C SER A 855 -38.68 -10.40 -54.81
N ALA A 856 -39.59 -9.47 -55.17
CA ALA A 856 -41.06 -9.68 -55.17
C ALA A 856 -41.89 -8.39 -55.46
N ALA A 857 -42.22 -8.14 -56.74
CA ALA A 857 -43.38 -7.41 -57.31
C ALA A 857 -43.84 -5.98 -56.82
N PRO A 858 -44.58 -5.18 -57.64
CA PRO A 858 -44.75 -3.73 -57.40
C PRO A 858 -46.18 -3.10 -57.50
N SER A 859 -46.43 -2.04 -56.73
CA SER A 859 -47.39 -0.93 -56.95
C SER A 859 -47.14 0.16 -55.88
N GLU A 860 -47.36 1.48 -56.04
CA GLU A 860 -47.72 2.33 -57.20
C GLU A 860 -47.24 3.80 -56.95
N ILE A 861 -47.15 4.60 -58.01
CA ILE A 861 -47.52 6.04 -58.19
C ILE A 861 -47.81 6.86 -56.88
N SER A 862 -47.34 8.10 -56.62
CA SER A 862 -46.66 9.21 -57.34
C SER A 862 -45.92 10.13 -56.34
N GLN A 863 -44.71 10.64 -56.57
CA GLN A 863 -44.34 11.88 -57.30
C GLN A 863 -44.74 13.23 -56.64
N GLN A 864 -43.76 14.17 -56.54
CA GLN A 864 -43.86 15.58 -56.09
C GLN A 864 -44.09 15.78 -54.57
N GLY A 865 -43.48 16.76 -53.87
CA GLY A 865 -42.42 17.72 -54.23
C GLY A 865 -42.06 18.62 -53.02
N GLY A 866 -40.84 19.18 -52.97
CA GLY A 866 -40.47 20.24 -52.01
C GLY A 866 -40.66 21.64 -52.62
N PRO A 867 -40.19 22.74 -51.98
CA PRO A 867 -39.46 22.86 -50.71
C PRO A 867 -40.05 23.95 -49.76
N GLY A 868 -39.35 24.33 -48.67
CA GLY A 868 -39.46 25.71 -48.15
C GLY A 868 -39.40 25.96 -46.63
N TYR A 869 -38.28 26.53 -46.18
CA TYR A 869 -38.08 27.47 -45.06
C TYR A 869 -39.24 27.87 -44.12
N GLY A 870 -39.06 27.57 -42.82
CA GLY A 870 -38.88 28.60 -41.77
C GLY A 870 -40.10 29.18 -41.04
N GLY A 871 -39.97 29.35 -39.70
CA GLY A 871 -40.89 30.17 -38.89
C GLY A 871 -41.19 29.64 -37.48
N TYR A 872 -40.64 30.30 -36.45
CA TYR A 872 -41.21 30.35 -35.08
C TYR A 872 -42.49 31.23 -35.08
N PRO A 873 -43.42 31.21 -34.08
CA PRO A 873 -43.12 31.08 -32.64
C PRO A 873 -44.17 30.35 -31.75
N GLN A 874 -44.05 30.60 -30.45
CA GLN A 874 -44.72 30.02 -29.27
C GLN A 874 -46.26 30.07 -29.22
N ALA A 875 -46.83 29.03 -28.60
CA ALA A 875 -48.02 29.09 -27.72
C ALA A 875 -47.91 27.91 -26.72
N THR A 876 -47.69 28.08 -25.41
CA THR A 876 -48.69 28.37 -24.36
C THR A 876 -49.90 27.43 -24.36
N GLY A 877 -49.95 26.47 -23.44
CA GLY A 877 -51.12 25.61 -23.18
C GLY A 877 -50.84 24.54 -22.12
N ALA A 878 -51.49 24.63 -20.96
CA ALA A 878 -51.30 23.72 -19.82
C ALA A 878 -52.28 22.53 -19.83
N GLY A 879 -51.97 21.48 -19.08
CA GLY A 879 -52.92 20.42 -18.67
C GLY A 879 -52.36 19.01 -18.79
N GLY A 880 -52.07 18.37 -17.66
CA GLY A 880 -51.50 17.02 -17.55
C GLY A 880 -50.77 16.84 -16.23
#